data_AF-A0A8T1VWC3-F1
#
_entry.id   AF-A0A8T1VWC3-F1
#
_cell.length_a   1.000
_cell.length_b   1.000
_cell.length_c   1.000
_cell.angle_alpha   90.00
_cell.angle_beta   90.00
_cell.angle_gamma   90.00
#
_symmetry.space_group_name_H-M   'P 1'
#
loop_
_entity.id
_entity.type
_entity.pdbx_description
1 polymer ?
#
loop_
_entity_poly.entity_id
_entity_poly.type
_entity_poly.pdbx_seq_one_letter_code
_entity_poly.pdbx_strand_id
1 'polypeptide(L)'
;MELNIAMTKVQVAGLLMAPEMSAENIKEKEMTWYRYYENSQRNVVEKWLATTESSQEKNISELPRAMALITSAIETLGNNPAFVIQHAIAQVLRFQCERLALFHGDDKQTADAIRHRVWTRFTSGGSREATWVCCHGAQSEAVVAAEDAAAIQNQAQLQAQAQIQAQTQDEELENEDDLQPDEPDNEHLDEMLSKRIVLIQKYQLISFEKRCAELLRLSSYELVQLMGCKRPFDCAKNLLKHQSTEVIETSRALFAKCVAETNVQRLHLRRMRKLQKTHTNAAGNSLSYQLSQLYLDEQSDAFKRMSVGTRVDTIVAALPSAVRVLCLHFSPDRCFLYAAILGSTERRVAIARMEFTDSQQALLEQLQKRMKKWQESCAKETMAYDDANGQDEMFEFLPVELHQSGTTDAPAKQANDTLEEEFTGIVNDTIGLLKPLFSHSSMRAELKTNLVNNMLVLLVDQVLACLPLEALPSLQPADSITRDFSIQMLHQRILATKKQQLRPAEMRFIVDPYKEDPGNASDQTMTSVVKQANVGWKDAFEHGQIPSVTDWQQALHARRGGGLMYVGPNRVLGSCLPLKQVTGMNMALTCQALILLDHAENSKSLRRQSKVDSEKTSWELEVESDPYARALLLTLCGANVLVLNQWATTFNGNRRLANGLFQGIAKGYSVGRALKRFSESSVAASTTSAPLSVVANTTSDSTLAPGSPTAASDGNTGAKLQQKNRFRYNPLVYGLANLVLRNDAPHFQLGMTIASEMSRRTLALFGGALLLRLVLLVYGHLQDVYMGVKYTDVDYDVYTDAAREMAAGNSPFDRTTYRYTPVLAVLMLPNVFVLEVSGKLLFVACDLLVGHVLYQILRLRGLPDQNAAMYCCVWLFHPFSVNISTRGNADSIVVLLVLVSLLLMMRKQLVLSALAYGAAVHFKIYPIIYALAFLVFLNGDFRASNAKWASSCKSSFCFWVQLAGQVNRDRLLFGAVSGGLFLTLAAVFYYFYGFQFLYETYLYHLTRTDNRHNFSVYFYDLYLRYNTPSGFGVGLLAFLPQFASLVAISFTYGRDLPFALFALTMVFVIFNKVCTAQYFLWYTAFLPLIFPLTRLRLQWKGLAMIAAWLGSELHWLYWAYNLEMQGVNTFFPLWLAGLLFFSVNVGILATVMWHHSSTPLFHNESILQLVPNDNRPKQQ
;
A
#
# COMPACT_ATOMS: atom_id res chain seq x y z
N MET A 1 35.23 22.78 21.37
CA MET A 1 36.40 21.88 21.52
C MET A 1 36.00 20.62 22.28
N GLU A 2 35.42 20.75 23.48
CA GLU A 2 34.95 19.61 24.30
C GLU A 2 34.01 18.64 23.56
N LEU A 3 33.04 19.14 22.80
CA LEU A 3 32.15 18.28 21.99
C LEU A 3 32.90 17.48 20.92
N ASN A 4 33.90 18.08 20.27
CA ASN A 4 34.74 17.36 19.30
C ASN A 4 35.57 16.29 20.01
N ILE A 5 36.11 16.59 21.20
CA ILE A 5 36.82 15.62 22.03
C ILE A 5 35.88 14.46 22.40
N ALA A 6 34.64 14.74 22.82
CA ALA A 6 33.66 13.72 23.15
C ALA A 6 33.32 12.82 21.95
N MET A 7 33.13 13.39 20.75
CA MET A 7 32.94 12.57 19.54
C MET A 7 34.18 11.71 19.23
N THR A 8 35.39 12.26 19.36
CA THR A 8 36.63 11.49 19.17
C THR A 8 36.73 10.37 20.21
N LYS A 9 36.35 10.60 21.47
CA LYS A 9 36.30 9.55 22.51
C LYS A 9 35.38 8.40 22.11
N VAL A 10 34.19 8.69 21.58
CA VAL A 10 33.26 7.65 21.08
C VAL A 10 33.87 6.86 19.92
N GLN A 11 34.51 7.54 18.96
CA GLN A 11 35.18 6.88 17.83
C GLN A 11 36.33 5.99 18.30
N VAL A 12 37.19 6.50 19.19
CA VAL A 12 38.31 5.74 19.76
C VAL A 12 37.80 4.55 20.56
N ALA A 13 36.74 4.70 21.35
CA ALA A 13 36.16 3.58 22.08
C ALA A 13 35.62 2.49 21.15
N GLY A 14 34.96 2.87 20.04
CA GLY A 14 34.55 1.91 19.01
C GLY A 14 35.74 1.15 18.40
N LEU A 15 36.87 1.82 18.18
CA LEU A 15 38.10 1.18 17.72
C LEU A 15 38.72 0.25 18.78
N LEU A 16 38.63 0.59 20.07
CA LEU A 16 39.10 -0.27 21.17
C LEU A 16 38.22 -1.50 21.37
N MET A 17 36.92 -1.41 21.04
CA MET A 17 36.00 -2.55 21.08
C MET A 17 36.12 -3.47 19.84
N ALA A 18 36.57 -2.93 18.70
CA ALA A 18 36.61 -3.66 17.44
C ALA A 18 37.41 -4.98 17.49
N PRO A 19 38.57 -5.09 18.18
CA PRO A 19 39.29 -6.35 18.34
C PRO A 19 38.45 -7.42 19.03
N GLU A 20 37.70 -7.08 20.07
CA GLU A 20 36.83 -8.03 20.79
C GLU A 20 35.66 -8.48 19.92
N MET A 21 35.21 -7.66 18.97
CA MET A 21 34.18 -8.03 17.97
C MET A 21 34.77 -8.64 16.69
N SER A 22 36.07 -8.93 16.65
CA SER A 22 36.69 -9.58 15.51
C SER A 22 36.22 -11.03 15.37
N ALA A 23 36.22 -11.54 14.14
CA ALA A 23 35.85 -12.92 13.87
C ALA A 23 36.71 -13.92 14.65
N GLU A 24 38.00 -13.62 14.89
CA GLU A 24 38.92 -14.46 15.67
C GLU A 24 38.45 -14.59 17.13
N ASN A 25 38.21 -13.47 17.80
CA ASN A 25 37.75 -13.47 19.19
C ASN A 25 36.34 -14.07 19.33
N ILE A 26 35.43 -13.82 18.39
CA ILE A 26 34.09 -14.40 18.41
C ILE A 26 34.13 -15.92 18.21
N LYS A 27 34.96 -16.42 17.28
CA LYS A 27 35.19 -17.86 17.09
C LYS A 27 35.74 -18.50 18.36
N GLU A 28 36.72 -17.87 18.99
CA GLU A 28 37.35 -18.41 20.18
C GLU A 28 36.44 -18.33 21.42
N LYS A 29 35.75 -17.22 21.65
CA LYS A 29 35.04 -16.96 22.92
C LYS A 29 33.54 -17.30 22.87
N GLU A 30 32.89 -17.18 21.72
CA GLU A 30 31.44 -17.34 21.57
C GLU A 30 31.02 -18.62 20.82
N MET A 31 31.78 -19.09 19.82
CA MET A 31 31.40 -20.27 19.02
C MET A 31 31.72 -21.59 19.70
N THR A 32 30.71 -22.46 19.80
CA THR A 32 30.83 -23.76 20.47
C THR A 32 31.46 -24.84 19.59
N TRP A 33 31.17 -24.84 18.28
CA TRP A 33 31.71 -25.80 17.34
C TRP A 33 33.16 -25.54 17.00
N TYR A 34 33.57 -24.27 16.95
CA TYR A 34 34.98 -23.89 16.78
C TYR A 34 35.85 -24.54 17.87
N ARG A 35 35.51 -24.31 19.15
CA ARG A 35 36.20 -24.95 20.29
C ARG A 35 36.15 -26.47 20.24
N TYR A 36 35.02 -27.05 19.83
CA TYR A 36 34.88 -28.51 19.71
C TYR A 36 35.85 -29.07 18.66
N TYR A 37 35.89 -28.47 17.47
CA TYR A 37 36.79 -28.90 16.39
C TYR A 37 38.25 -28.73 16.79
N GLU A 38 38.61 -27.57 17.33
CA GLU A 38 39.97 -27.30 17.79
C GLU A 38 40.41 -28.32 18.86
N ASN A 39 39.57 -28.57 19.86
CA ASN A 39 39.83 -29.59 20.86
C ASN A 39 39.86 -31.02 20.28
N SER A 40 39.07 -31.32 19.24
CA SER A 40 39.07 -32.66 18.62
C SER A 40 40.37 -32.98 17.88
N GLN A 41 41.04 -31.95 17.35
CA GLN A 41 42.32 -32.08 16.66
C GLN A 41 43.51 -32.21 17.62
N ARG A 42 43.35 -31.77 18.88
CA ARG A 42 44.39 -31.85 19.90
C ARG A 42 44.57 -33.27 20.43
N ASN A 43 45.82 -33.72 20.55
CA ASN A 43 46.16 -34.96 21.25
C ASN A 43 45.99 -34.80 22.77
N VAL A 44 46.11 -35.90 23.54
CA VAL A 44 45.86 -35.89 25.00
C VAL A 44 46.80 -34.91 25.73
N VAL A 45 48.05 -34.80 25.29
CA VAL A 45 49.05 -33.90 25.89
C VAL A 45 48.72 -32.45 25.56
N GLU A 46 48.33 -32.14 24.33
CA GLU A 46 47.91 -30.81 23.89
C GLU A 46 46.62 -30.35 24.56
N LYS A 47 45.68 -31.26 24.82
CA LYS A 47 44.47 -30.96 25.61
C LYS A 47 44.82 -30.59 27.04
N TRP A 48 45.75 -31.33 27.65
CA TRP A 48 46.24 -31.06 29.00
C TRP A 48 47.02 -29.73 29.05
N LEU A 49 47.96 -29.52 28.12
CA LEU A 49 48.72 -28.28 28.00
C LEU A 49 47.81 -27.08 27.81
N ALA A 50 46.83 -27.14 26.91
CA ALA A 50 45.89 -26.04 26.70
C ALA A 50 45.00 -25.75 27.92
N THR A 51 44.67 -26.76 28.73
CA THR A 51 43.93 -26.52 29.98
C THR A 51 44.80 -25.81 31.02
N THR A 52 46.11 -26.12 31.09
CA THR A 52 47.08 -25.42 31.95
C THR A 52 47.54 -24.06 31.41
N GLU A 53 47.70 -23.88 30.10
CA GLU A 53 48.15 -22.64 29.44
C GLU A 53 47.03 -21.60 29.34
N SER A 54 45.76 -22.02 29.26
CA SER A 54 44.60 -21.09 29.30
C SER A 54 44.50 -20.27 30.60
N SER A 55 45.33 -20.59 31.60
CA SER A 55 45.47 -19.82 32.84
C SER A 55 46.57 -18.75 32.79
N GLN A 56 47.41 -18.72 31.74
CA GLN A 56 48.59 -17.84 31.67
C GLN A 56 48.51 -16.72 30.62
N GLU A 57 47.76 -16.86 29.52
CA GLU A 57 47.57 -15.76 28.56
C GLU A 57 46.46 -14.81 29.01
N LYS A 58 46.80 -13.87 29.90
CA LYS A 58 45.97 -12.69 30.15
C LYS A 58 46.04 -11.77 28.93
N ASN A 59 45.18 -11.99 27.95
CA ASN A 59 44.87 -10.97 26.95
C ASN A 59 44.32 -9.75 27.70
N ILE A 60 45.11 -8.67 27.76
CA ILE A 60 44.70 -7.42 28.43
C ILE A 60 43.55 -6.84 27.61
N SER A 61 42.32 -7.08 28.04
CA SER A 61 41.14 -6.55 27.37
C SER A 61 41.11 -5.03 27.51
N GLU A 62 41.00 -4.32 26.38
CA GLU A 62 40.87 -2.86 26.34
C GLU A 62 39.43 -2.39 26.61
N LEU A 63 38.50 -3.31 26.90
CA LEU A 63 37.10 -3.02 27.21
C LEU A 63 36.93 -2.04 28.39
N PRO A 64 37.67 -2.12 29.51
CA PRO A 64 37.57 -1.14 30.60
C PRO A 64 37.97 0.27 30.16
N ARG A 65 38.97 0.39 29.29
CA ARG A 65 39.40 1.67 28.72
C ARG A 65 38.37 2.23 27.76
N ALA A 66 37.80 1.39 26.90
CA ALA A 66 36.69 1.78 26.03
C ALA A 66 35.48 2.27 26.86
N MET A 67 35.14 1.55 27.93
CA MET A 67 34.06 1.91 28.85
C MET A 67 34.26 3.28 29.50
N ALA A 68 35.48 3.57 29.97
CA ALA A 68 35.81 4.86 30.56
C ALA A 68 35.67 6.02 29.55
N LEU A 69 36.13 5.82 28.31
CA LEU A 69 35.99 6.81 27.23
C LEU A 69 34.53 7.06 26.86
N ILE A 70 33.72 5.99 26.75
CA ILE A 70 32.29 6.08 26.44
C ILE A 70 31.55 6.82 27.55
N THR A 71 31.77 6.45 28.80
CA THR A 71 31.09 7.06 29.97
C THR A 71 31.39 8.56 30.05
N SER A 72 32.66 8.93 29.90
CA SER A 72 33.08 10.35 29.85
C SER A 72 32.46 11.11 28.67
N ALA A 73 32.32 10.47 27.51
CA ALA A 73 31.68 11.08 26.35
C ALA A 73 30.16 11.25 26.54
N ILE A 74 29.48 10.29 27.16
CA ILE A 74 28.04 10.31 27.43
C ILE A 74 27.66 11.52 28.28
N GLU A 75 28.41 11.80 29.36
CA GLU A 75 28.20 12.97 30.22
C GLU A 75 28.30 14.28 29.44
N THR A 76 29.31 14.38 28.57
CA THR A 76 29.55 15.59 27.77
C THR A 76 28.48 15.77 26.69
N LEU A 77 28.04 14.69 26.04
CA LEU A 77 27.07 14.72 24.94
C LEU A 77 25.62 14.88 25.45
N GLY A 78 25.30 14.35 26.63
CA GLY A 78 23.94 14.36 27.18
C GLY A 78 23.41 15.77 27.47
N ASN A 79 24.30 16.73 27.72
CA ASN A 79 23.94 18.11 28.04
C ASN A 79 23.52 18.95 26.81
N ASN A 80 23.62 18.42 25.59
CA ASN A 80 23.36 19.18 24.37
C ASN A 80 22.32 18.51 23.44
N PRO A 81 21.15 19.14 23.20
CA PRO A 81 20.10 18.57 22.36
C PRO A 81 20.48 18.46 20.87
N ALA A 82 21.53 19.16 20.39
CA ALA A 82 21.99 19.03 19.02
C ALA A 82 22.71 17.69 18.74
N PHE A 83 23.18 16.99 19.78
CA PHE A 83 23.98 15.77 19.67
C PHE A 83 23.26 14.50 20.15
N VAL A 84 21.92 14.51 20.11
CA VAL A 84 21.07 13.41 20.57
C VAL A 84 21.40 12.08 19.87
N ILE A 85 21.75 12.12 18.57
CA ILE A 85 22.13 10.91 17.82
C ILE A 85 23.46 10.35 18.35
N GLN A 86 24.46 11.20 18.52
CA GLN A 86 25.80 10.81 19.01
C GLN A 86 25.72 10.30 20.46
N HIS A 87 24.92 10.95 21.31
CA HIS A 87 24.63 10.46 22.65
C HIS A 87 23.97 9.08 22.62
N ALA A 88 22.96 8.88 21.77
CA ALA A 88 22.31 7.58 21.62
C ALA A 88 23.27 6.49 21.11
N ILE A 89 24.14 6.81 20.15
CA ILE A 89 25.19 5.88 19.67
C ILE A 89 26.14 5.52 20.82
N ALA A 90 26.60 6.51 21.60
CA ALA A 90 27.48 6.26 22.74
C ALA A 90 26.82 5.34 23.78
N GLN A 91 25.53 5.50 24.05
CA GLN A 91 24.76 4.64 24.96
C GLN A 91 24.62 3.21 24.43
N VAL A 92 24.36 3.03 23.13
CA VAL A 92 24.32 1.69 22.53
C VAL A 92 25.69 1.01 22.56
N LEU A 93 26.77 1.76 22.26
CA LEU A 93 28.15 1.26 22.37
C LEU A 93 28.50 0.88 23.82
N ARG A 94 28.00 1.64 24.81
CA ARG A 94 28.15 1.28 26.22
C ARG A 94 27.54 -0.10 26.49
N PHE A 95 26.29 -0.33 26.09
CA PHE A 95 25.63 -1.64 26.30
C PHE A 95 26.35 -2.78 25.57
N GLN A 96 26.83 -2.53 24.35
CA GLN A 96 27.67 -3.48 23.62
C GLN A 96 28.96 -3.79 24.38
N CYS A 97 29.64 -2.78 24.92
CA CYS A 97 30.85 -2.96 25.70
C CYS A 97 30.59 -3.72 27.02
N GLU A 98 29.46 -3.45 27.68
CA GLU A 98 29.02 -4.19 28.87
C GLU A 98 28.70 -5.65 28.54
N ARG A 99 28.02 -5.93 27.41
CA ARG A 99 27.77 -7.31 26.95
C ARG A 99 29.08 -8.04 26.66
N LEU A 100 29.99 -7.41 25.91
CA LEU A 100 31.30 -8.00 25.61
C LEU A 100 32.09 -8.27 26.90
N ALA A 101 32.08 -7.36 27.87
CA ALA A 101 32.74 -7.57 29.15
C ALA A 101 32.17 -8.78 29.92
N LEU A 102 30.86 -9.03 29.81
CA LEU A 102 30.22 -10.20 30.41
C LEU A 102 30.55 -11.52 29.67
N PHE A 103 30.66 -11.49 28.34
CA PHE A 103 30.94 -12.69 27.53
C PHE A 103 32.44 -13.03 27.45
N HIS A 104 33.30 -12.02 27.42
CA HIS A 104 34.73 -12.12 27.16
C HIS A 104 35.61 -11.86 28.39
N GLY A 105 35.00 -11.53 29.53
CA GLY A 105 35.69 -11.29 30.79
C GLY A 105 36.24 -12.56 31.45
N ASP A 106 36.95 -12.37 32.57
CA ASP A 106 37.65 -13.45 33.29
C ASP A 106 36.71 -14.34 34.11
N ASP A 107 35.47 -13.90 34.35
CA ASP A 107 34.46 -14.65 35.12
C ASP A 107 33.76 -15.70 34.25
N LYS A 108 34.34 -16.90 34.23
CA LYS A 108 33.79 -18.06 33.52
C LYS A 108 32.41 -18.47 34.01
N GLN A 109 32.09 -18.31 35.30
CA GLN A 109 30.78 -18.71 35.84
C GLN A 109 29.66 -17.80 35.31
N THR A 110 29.87 -16.48 35.32
CA THR A 110 28.91 -15.52 34.75
C THR A 110 28.80 -15.68 33.23
N ALA A 111 29.91 -15.91 32.53
CA ALA A 111 29.89 -16.15 31.09
C ALA A 111 29.11 -17.43 30.73
N ASP A 112 29.29 -18.52 31.48
CA ASP A 112 28.54 -19.76 31.28
C ASP A 112 27.05 -19.60 31.63
N ALA A 113 26.72 -18.88 32.71
CA ALA A 113 25.32 -18.56 33.05
C ALA A 113 24.60 -17.77 31.93
N ILE A 114 25.27 -16.81 31.28
CA ILE A 114 24.73 -16.06 30.15
C ILE A 114 24.60 -16.92 28.89
N ARG A 115 25.58 -17.83 28.66
CA ARG A 115 25.53 -18.79 27.56
C ARG A 115 24.33 -19.74 27.62
N HIS A 116 23.65 -19.86 28.76
CA HIS A 116 22.39 -20.61 28.90
C HIS A 116 21.11 -19.76 28.68
N ARG A 117 21.23 -18.43 28.57
CA ARG A 117 20.08 -17.50 28.44
C ARG A 117 19.95 -16.81 27.09
N VAL A 118 21.05 -16.63 26.37
CA VAL A 118 21.11 -15.93 25.08
C VAL A 118 20.99 -16.94 23.94
N TRP A 119 21.58 -16.74 22.77
CA TRP A 119 21.60 -17.73 21.72
C TRP A 119 22.45 -18.95 22.11
N THR A 120 21.81 -20.03 22.56
CA THR A 120 22.51 -21.18 23.15
C THR A 120 22.38 -22.45 22.33
N ARG A 121 23.42 -23.30 22.38
CA ARG A 121 23.47 -24.63 21.74
C ARG A 121 22.46 -25.62 22.32
N PHE A 122 22.04 -25.42 23.56
CA PHE A 122 21.17 -26.34 24.30
C PHE A 122 19.67 -26.18 23.99
N THR A 123 19.31 -25.22 23.14
CA THR A 123 17.91 -24.96 22.71
C THR A 123 17.42 -25.84 21.56
N SER A 124 18.33 -26.60 20.92
CA SER A 124 18.04 -27.36 19.70
C SER A 124 18.27 -28.85 19.90
N GLY A 125 17.18 -29.62 19.98
CA GLY A 125 17.23 -31.09 19.96
C GLY A 125 17.30 -31.70 18.54
N GLY A 126 16.94 -30.93 17.50
CA GLY A 126 16.73 -31.44 16.14
C GLY A 126 17.89 -31.24 15.16
N SER A 127 18.78 -30.28 15.40
CA SER A 127 19.96 -30.00 14.56
C SER A 127 21.08 -29.45 15.44
N ARG A 128 22.06 -30.29 15.81
CA ARG A 128 23.12 -29.92 16.77
C ARG A 128 24.02 -28.76 16.30
N GLU A 129 24.00 -28.46 15.01
CA GLU A 129 24.75 -27.38 14.34
C GLU A 129 24.00 -26.05 14.27
N ALA A 130 22.70 -26.03 14.59
CA ALA A 130 21.88 -24.82 14.61
C ALA A 130 21.19 -24.62 15.96
N THR A 131 21.24 -23.40 16.47
CA THR A 131 20.45 -22.91 17.61
C THR A 131 19.10 -22.40 17.11
N TRP A 132 18.00 -22.68 17.81
CA TRP A 132 16.65 -22.45 17.28
C TRP A 132 15.67 -21.92 18.33
N VAL A 133 14.62 -21.22 17.87
CA VAL A 133 13.52 -20.68 18.71
C VAL A 133 12.14 -20.85 18.04
N CYS A 134 11.14 -21.42 18.77
CA CYS A 134 9.72 -21.46 18.38
C CYS A 134 8.94 -20.32 19.00
N CYS A 135 7.96 -19.78 18.28
CA CYS A 135 6.67 -19.45 18.88
C CYS A 135 5.54 -20.06 18.05
N HIS A 136 4.69 -20.87 18.69
CA HIS A 136 3.32 -21.11 18.22
C HIS A 136 2.33 -20.46 19.18
N GLY A 137 1.28 -19.86 18.61
CA GLY A 137 0.17 -19.28 19.34
C GLY A 137 -0.68 -20.32 20.09
N ALA A 138 -1.47 -19.76 21.02
CA ALA A 138 -2.38 -20.37 22.01
C ALA A 138 -1.81 -20.68 23.40
N GLN A 139 -0.52 -21.02 23.56
CA GLN A 139 0.08 -21.16 24.90
C GLN A 139 0.82 -19.89 25.38
N SER A 140 1.39 -19.07 24.48
CA SER A 140 2.09 -17.84 24.92
C SER A 140 1.15 -16.68 25.22
N GLU A 141 -0.08 -16.63 24.70
CA GLU A 141 -1.08 -15.64 25.17
C GLU A 141 -1.45 -15.92 26.63
N ALA A 142 -1.45 -17.19 27.06
CA ALA A 142 -1.67 -17.56 28.46
C ALA A 142 -0.42 -17.38 29.33
N VAL A 143 0.78 -17.67 28.82
CA VAL A 143 2.04 -17.52 29.58
C VAL A 143 2.47 -16.05 29.68
N VAL A 144 2.40 -15.27 28.60
CA VAL A 144 2.72 -13.83 28.63
C VAL A 144 1.65 -13.05 29.39
N ALA A 145 0.35 -13.39 29.25
CA ALA A 145 -0.67 -12.78 30.10
C ALA A 145 -0.59 -13.25 31.57
N ALA A 146 -0.11 -14.47 31.84
CA ALA A 146 0.15 -14.93 33.21
C ALA A 146 1.42 -14.30 33.81
N GLU A 147 2.46 -14.06 33.02
CA GLU A 147 3.69 -13.37 33.44
C GLU A 147 3.42 -11.86 33.65
N ASP A 148 2.66 -11.22 32.76
CA ASP A 148 2.22 -9.82 32.94
C ASP A 148 1.25 -9.69 34.14
N ALA A 149 0.35 -10.66 34.34
CA ALA A 149 -0.52 -10.69 35.53
C ALA A 149 0.27 -10.97 36.81
N ALA A 150 1.25 -11.88 36.79
CA ALA A 150 2.13 -12.16 37.91
C ALA A 150 3.06 -10.99 38.24
N ALA A 151 3.54 -10.24 37.25
CA ALA A 151 4.32 -9.02 37.45
C ALA A 151 3.49 -7.89 38.07
N ILE A 152 2.23 -7.73 37.65
CA ILE A 152 1.28 -6.78 38.25
C ILE A 152 0.91 -7.20 39.68
N GLN A 153 0.75 -8.50 39.93
CA GLN A 153 0.41 -9.05 41.24
C GLN A 153 1.60 -9.00 42.22
N ASN A 154 2.83 -9.23 41.74
CA ASN A 154 4.07 -9.03 42.49
C ASN A 154 4.33 -7.53 42.77
N GLN A 155 4.04 -6.62 41.84
CA GLN A 155 4.11 -5.17 42.14
C GLN A 155 3.08 -4.73 43.16
N ALA A 156 1.86 -5.29 43.12
CA ALA A 156 0.83 -5.04 44.12
C ALA A 156 1.18 -5.66 45.49
N GLN A 157 1.83 -6.83 45.52
CA GLN A 157 2.32 -7.46 46.76
C GLN A 157 3.54 -6.76 47.34
N LEU A 158 4.48 -6.28 46.51
CA LEU A 158 5.64 -5.49 46.96
C LEU A 158 5.21 -4.11 47.48
N GLN A 159 4.17 -3.50 46.91
CA GLN A 159 3.57 -2.27 47.46
C GLN A 159 2.79 -2.52 48.75
N ALA A 160 2.13 -3.67 48.90
CA ALA A 160 1.46 -4.07 50.13
C ALA A 160 2.45 -4.47 51.24
N GLN A 161 3.56 -5.14 50.91
CA GLN A 161 4.63 -5.50 51.85
C GLN A 161 5.46 -4.28 52.27
N ALA A 162 5.70 -3.32 51.38
CA ALA A 162 6.34 -2.05 51.73
C ALA A 162 5.49 -1.16 52.66
N GLN A 163 4.17 -1.36 52.73
CA GLN A 163 3.30 -0.69 53.70
C GLN A 163 3.17 -1.45 55.03
N ILE A 164 3.45 -2.75 55.06
CA ILE A 164 3.37 -3.59 56.27
C ILE A 164 4.72 -3.64 57.01
N GLN A 165 5.85 -3.49 56.32
CA GLN A 165 7.19 -3.46 56.94
C GLN A 165 7.60 -2.12 57.58
N ALA A 166 6.71 -1.11 57.61
CA ALA A 166 6.95 0.15 58.32
C ALA A 166 6.47 0.12 59.79
N GLN A 167 5.97 -1.02 60.29
CA GLN A 167 5.43 -1.15 61.65
C GLN A 167 5.72 -2.52 62.28
N THR A 168 6.98 -2.94 62.42
CA THR A 168 7.39 -3.79 63.56
C THR A 168 8.90 -3.80 63.72
N GLN A 169 9.31 -3.62 64.97
CA GLN A 169 10.64 -3.29 65.47
C GLN A 169 11.59 -4.49 65.56
N ASP A 170 12.88 -4.14 65.59
CA ASP A 170 13.95 -4.55 66.52
C ASP A 170 14.11 -6.01 67.00
N GLU A 171 15.40 -6.36 67.12
CA GLU A 171 16.05 -7.35 68.00
C GLU A 171 16.39 -8.77 67.48
N GLU A 172 17.72 -8.99 67.45
CA GLU A 172 18.50 -10.16 67.88
C GLU A 172 18.74 -11.38 66.94
N LEU A 173 19.96 -11.40 66.37
CA LEU A 173 21.09 -12.31 66.66
C LEU A 173 20.86 -13.85 66.79
N GLU A 174 21.51 -14.62 65.89
CA GLU A 174 22.56 -15.66 66.14
C GLU A 174 22.54 -16.83 65.11
N ASN A 175 23.73 -17.09 64.53
CA ASN A 175 24.38 -18.37 64.13
C ASN A 175 23.61 -19.41 63.28
N GLU A 176 24.18 -20.23 62.38
CA GLU A 176 25.51 -20.48 61.82
C GLU A 176 25.27 -21.44 60.63
N ASP A 177 26.16 -21.40 59.64
CA ASP A 177 26.58 -22.47 58.72
C ASP A 177 25.54 -23.39 58.03
N ASP A 178 25.37 -23.16 56.71
CA ASP A 178 25.57 -24.24 55.74
C ASP A 178 26.01 -23.67 54.38
N LEU A 179 27.28 -23.88 54.06
CA LEU A 179 27.92 -23.57 52.78
C LEU A 179 27.37 -24.49 51.67
N GLN A 180 26.53 -23.95 50.79
CA GLN A 180 26.42 -24.42 49.40
C GLN A 180 26.91 -23.29 48.48
N PRO A 181 27.66 -23.59 47.40
CA PRO A 181 28.18 -22.53 46.53
C PRO A 181 27.01 -21.81 45.88
N ASP A 182 26.89 -20.51 46.17
CA ASP A 182 25.89 -19.61 45.62
C ASP A 182 25.74 -19.80 44.11
N GLU A 183 24.58 -20.32 43.67
CA GLU A 183 24.16 -20.16 42.28
C GLU A 183 24.09 -18.65 41.99
N PRO A 184 24.74 -18.15 40.92
CA PRO A 184 24.71 -16.72 40.63
C PRO A 184 23.26 -16.27 40.44
N ASP A 185 22.87 -15.23 41.19
CA ASP A 185 21.54 -14.60 41.24
C ASP A 185 20.83 -14.58 39.87
N ASN A 186 20.08 -15.65 39.61
CA ASN A 186 19.57 -15.96 38.29
C ASN A 186 18.46 -14.98 37.86
N GLU A 187 17.68 -14.48 38.81
CA GLU A 187 16.66 -13.45 38.58
C GLU A 187 17.27 -12.08 38.30
N HIS A 188 18.38 -11.73 38.98
CA HIS A 188 19.03 -10.43 38.81
C HIS A 188 19.53 -10.20 37.37
N LEU A 189 20.12 -11.23 36.77
CA LEU A 189 20.64 -11.16 35.41
C LEU A 189 19.52 -10.99 34.37
N ASP A 190 18.38 -11.66 34.58
CA ASP A 190 17.22 -11.56 33.70
C ASP A 190 16.52 -10.21 33.82
N GLU A 191 16.45 -9.64 35.02
CA GLU A 191 15.97 -8.29 35.25
C GLU A 191 16.90 -7.26 34.57
N MET A 192 18.22 -7.42 34.70
CA MET A 192 19.22 -6.56 34.06
C MET A 192 19.08 -6.58 32.53
N LEU A 193 18.98 -7.77 31.92
CA LEU A 193 18.80 -7.93 30.47
C LEU A 193 17.50 -7.28 30.00
N SER A 194 16.40 -7.46 30.74
CA SER A 194 15.10 -6.86 30.42
C SER A 194 15.14 -5.33 30.49
N LYS A 195 15.77 -4.76 31.52
CA LYS A 195 16.00 -3.31 31.63
C LYS A 195 16.80 -2.77 30.44
N ARG A 196 17.87 -3.47 30.03
CA ARG A 196 18.69 -3.09 28.86
C ARG A 196 17.91 -3.11 27.56
N ILE A 197 17.08 -4.14 27.33
CA ILE A 197 16.22 -4.24 26.13
C ILE A 197 15.35 -3.00 25.98
N VAL A 198 14.67 -2.57 27.06
CA VAL A 198 13.79 -1.39 27.05
C VAL A 198 14.58 -0.12 26.72
N LEU A 199 15.78 0.03 27.29
CA LEU A 199 16.64 1.18 27.03
C LEU A 199 17.14 1.22 25.57
N ILE A 200 17.56 0.09 25.00
CA ILE A 200 18.00 0.03 23.61
C ILE A 200 16.82 0.30 22.66
N GLN A 201 15.63 -0.21 22.95
CA GLN A 201 14.41 0.10 22.20
C GLN A 201 14.08 1.59 22.21
N LYS A 202 14.31 2.30 23.33
CA LYS A 202 14.18 3.77 23.39
C LYS A 202 15.12 4.47 22.40
N TYR A 203 16.39 4.07 22.33
CA TYR A 203 17.34 4.63 21.35
C TYR A 203 17.01 4.24 19.91
N GLN A 204 16.43 3.05 19.71
CA GLN A 204 15.93 2.63 18.41
C GLN A 204 14.79 3.55 17.92
N LEU A 205 13.89 4.01 18.79
CA LEU A 205 12.85 4.98 18.42
C LEU A 205 13.45 6.30 17.91
N ILE A 206 14.49 6.81 18.58
CA ILE A 206 15.23 8.00 18.15
C ILE A 206 15.82 7.79 16.74
N SER A 207 16.31 6.58 16.43
CA SER A 207 16.83 6.27 15.10
C SER A 207 15.78 6.39 13.99
N PHE A 208 14.52 6.02 14.26
CA PHE A 208 13.41 6.18 13.32
C PHE A 208 13.01 7.65 13.16
N GLU A 209 12.87 8.38 14.28
CA GLU A 209 12.53 9.82 14.28
C GLU A 209 13.56 10.66 13.53
N LYS A 210 14.85 10.38 13.76
CA LYS A 210 15.98 11.10 13.13
C LYS A 210 16.46 10.47 11.82
N ARG A 211 15.86 9.36 11.39
CA ARG A 211 16.21 8.58 10.19
C ARG A 211 17.69 8.19 10.11
N CYS A 212 18.28 7.83 11.26
CA CYS A 212 19.69 7.47 11.37
C CYS A 212 19.88 5.96 11.19
N ALA A 213 20.36 5.55 10.02
CA ALA A 213 20.59 4.13 9.71
C ALA A 213 21.70 3.50 10.58
N GLU A 214 22.74 4.26 10.94
CA GLU A 214 23.85 3.75 11.76
C GLU A 214 23.40 3.39 13.18
N LEU A 215 22.66 4.28 13.85
CA LEU A 215 22.08 4.01 15.16
C LEU A 215 21.10 2.83 15.10
N LEU A 216 20.29 2.73 14.05
CA LEU A 216 19.38 1.60 13.85
C LEU A 216 20.17 0.29 13.66
N ARG A 217 21.29 0.31 12.93
CA ARG A 217 22.15 -0.85 12.69
C ARG A 217 22.70 -1.41 14.00
N LEU A 218 23.31 -0.54 14.81
CA LEU A 218 23.93 -0.91 16.09
C LEU A 218 22.88 -1.39 17.11
N SER A 219 21.81 -0.61 17.29
CA SER A 219 20.75 -0.96 18.26
C SER A 219 20.00 -2.23 17.87
N SER A 220 19.72 -2.45 16.58
CA SER A 220 19.01 -3.66 16.13
C SER A 220 19.86 -4.90 16.26
N TYR A 221 21.16 -4.84 15.94
CA TYR A 221 22.05 -5.98 16.12
C TYR A 221 22.19 -6.34 17.61
N GLU A 222 22.36 -5.34 18.47
CA GLU A 222 22.44 -5.59 19.91
C GLU A 222 21.13 -6.18 20.46
N LEU A 223 19.97 -5.72 19.96
CA LEU A 223 18.69 -6.35 20.29
C LEU A 223 18.57 -7.78 19.74
N VAL A 224 19.13 -8.10 18.57
CA VAL A 224 19.18 -9.50 18.08
C VAL A 224 19.97 -10.36 19.06
N GLN A 225 21.11 -9.87 19.57
CA GLN A 225 21.89 -10.60 20.57
C GLN A 225 21.12 -10.77 21.88
N LEU A 226 20.49 -9.72 22.40
CA LEU A 226 19.82 -9.77 23.72
C LEU A 226 18.45 -10.44 23.70
N MET A 227 17.63 -10.23 22.67
CA MET A 227 16.24 -10.71 22.61
C MET A 227 16.14 -12.19 22.27
N GLY A 228 17.22 -12.79 21.75
CA GLY A 228 17.37 -14.16 21.23
C GLY A 228 16.24 -15.14 21.55
N CYS A 229 16.51 -16.15 22.38
CA CYS A 229 15.61 -17.27 22.65
C CYS A 229 14.31 -16.89 23.38
N LYS A 230 14.23 -15.67 23.95
CA LYS A 230 13.09 -15.24 24.78
C LYS A 230 11.97 -14.59 23.98
N ARG A 231 12.29 -13.83 22.93
CA ARG A 231 11.31 -13.05 22.16
C ARG A 231 11.54 -13.18 20.65
N PRO A 232 11.25 -14.34 20.03
CA PRO A 232 11.65 -14.64 18.65
C PRO A 232 10.99 -13.75 17.59
N PHE A 233 9.73 -13.34 17.77
CA PHE A 233 9.09 -12.42 16.82
C PHE A 233 9.76 -11.04 16.84
N ASP A 234 10.05 -10.51 18.02
CA ASP A 234 10.79 -9.25 18.15
C ASP A 234 12.23 -9.39 17.67
N CYS A 235 12.88 -10.53 17.94
CA CYS A 235 14.21 -10.84 17.43
C CYS A 235 14.23 -10.85 15.90
N ALA A 236 13.28 -11.54 15.27
CA ALA A 236 13.14 -11.57 13.81
C ALA A 236 12.87 -10.18 13.22
N LYS A 237 12.03 -9.35 13.86
CA LYS A 237 11.83 -7.95 13.46
C LYS A 237 13.11 -7.13 13.56
N ASN A 238 13.94 -7.34 14.59
CA ASN A 238 15.22 -6.64 14.72
C ASN A 238 16.27 -7.15 13.72
N LEU A 239 16.25 -8.43 13.35
CA LEU A 239 17.07 -8.97 12.26
C LEU A 239 16.71 -8.30 10.93
N LEU A 240 15.41 -8.13 10.65
CA LEU A 240 14.95 -7.37 9.48
C LEU A 240 15.45 -5.92 9.50
N LYS A 241 15.37 -5.23 10.65
CA LYS A 241 15.88 -3.86 10.79
C LYS A 241 17.38 -3.77 10.49
N HIS A 242 18.17 -4.71 11.03
CA HIS A 242 19.61 -4.75 10.82
C HIS A 242 19.97 -5.00 9.35
N GLN A 243 19.41 -6.04 8.74
CA GLN A 243 19.59 -6.38 7.32
C GLN A 243 19.27 -5.20 6.41
N SER A 244 18.22 -4.46 6.74
CA SER A 244 17.79 -3.32 5.95
C SER A 244 18.77 -2.15 6.01
N THR A 245 19.45 -1.95 7.14
CA THR A 245 20.47 -0.90 7.26
C THR A 245 21.71 -1.18 6.43
N GLU A 246 22.14 -2.44 6.35
CA GLU A 246 23.27 -2.85 5.49
C GLU A 246 22.93 -2.71 4.00
N VAL A 247 21.73 -3.15 3.62
CA VAL A 247 21.24 -3.01 2.25
C VAL A 247 21.16 -1.55 1.83
N ILE A 248 20.76 -0.64 2.72
CA ILE A 248 20.74 0.81 2.45
C ILE A 248 22.14 1.34 2.19
N GLU A 249 23.16 0.86 2.91
CA GLU A 249 24.55 1.27 2.69
C GLU A 249 25.06 0.82 1.32
N THR A 250 24.86 -0.46 0.98
CA THR A 250 25.18 -1.01 -0.34
C THR A 250 24.42 -0.27 -1.46
N SER A 251 23.14 0.03 -1.24
CA SER A 251 22.30 0.78 -2.18
C SER A 251 22.82 2.20 -2.41
N ARG A 252 23.23 2.89 -1.34
CA ARG A 252 23.81 4.24 -1.42
C ARG A 252 25.14 4.23 -2.17
N ALA A 253 25.99 3.24 -1.91
CA ALA A 253 27.26 3.08 -2.62
C ALA A 253 27.03 2.84 -4.12
N LEU A 254 26.14 1.92 -4.48
CA LEU A 254 25.79 1.62 -5.87
C LEU A 254 25.17 2.83 -6.58
N PHE A 255 24.21 3.50 -5.94
CA PHE A 255 23.59 4.71 -6.48
C PHE A 255 24.64 5.80 -6.72
N ALA A 256 25.52 6.06 -5.76
CA ALA A 256 26.58 7.06 -5.88
C ALA A 256 27.60 6.73 -6.98
N LYS A 257 27.89 5.44 -7.21
CA LYS A 257 28.74 4.95 -8.30
C LYS A 257 28.10 5.20 -9.66
N CYS A 258 26.80 4.93 -9.81
CA CYS A 258 26.12 4.95 -11.10
C CYS A 258 25.52 6.32 -11.50
N VAL A 259 25.16 7.17 -10.55
CA VAL A 259 24.40 8.41 -10.83
C VAL A 259 25.22 9.44 -11.62
N ALA A 260 24.66 10.02 -12.68
CA ALA A 260 25.34 11.06 -13.47
C ALA A 260 25.70 12.32 -12.65
N GLU A 261 26.72 13.06 -13.06
CA GLU A 261 27.13 14.29 -12.36
C GLU A 261 26.09 15.41 -12.41
N THR A 262 25.33 15.46 -13.50
CA THR A 262 24.26 16.44 -13.76
C THR A 262 22.93 16.06 -13.10
N ASN A 263 22.85 14.89 -12.46
CA ASN A 263 21.62 14.39 -11.88
C ASN A 263 21.16 15.22 -10.66
N VAL A 264 19.87 15.54 -10.60
CA VAL A 264 19.27 16.40 -9.57
C VAL A 264 19.47 15.85 -8.16
N GLN A 265 19.23 14.55 -7.95
CA GLN A 265 19.43 13.91 -6.65
C GLN A 265 20.90 14.00 -6.19
N ARG A 266 21.86 13.81 -7.10
CA ARG A 266 23.29 13.97 -6.80
C ARG A 266 23.66 15.41 -6.46
N LEU A 267 23.07 16.39 -7.14
CA LEU A 267 23.29 17.82 -6.85
C LEU A 267 22.80 18.20 -5.46
N HIS A 268 21.63 17.72 -5.03
CA HIS A 268 21.14 17.92 -3.67
C HIS A 268 22.06 17.28 -2.62
N LEU A 269 22.53 16.05 -2.85
CA LEU A 269 23.53 15.40 -1.99
C LEU A 269 24.82 16.22 -1.86
N ARG A 270 25.36 16.71 -2.98
CA ARG A 270 26.58 17.54 -3.00
C ARG A 270 26.36 18.83 -2.21
N ARG A 271 25.20 19.47 -2.36
CA ARG A 271 24.83 20.68 -1.58
C ARG A 271 24.78 20.37 -0.09
N MET A 272 24.10 19.30 0.31
CA MET A 272 23.99 18.90 1.72
C MET A 272 25.37 18.63 2.35
N ARG A 273 26.24 17.88 1.66
CA ARG A 273 27.62 17.61 2.12
C ARG A 273 28.45 18.88 2.26
N LYS A 274 28.31 19.83 1.33
CA LYS A 274 29.01 21.12 1.41
C LYS A 274 28.56 21.91 2.64
N LEU A 275 27.25 21.96 2.90
CA LEU A 275 26.68 22.67 4.05
C LEU A 275 27.05 22.04 5.39
N GLN A 276 27.13 20.70 5.45
CA GLN A 276 27.63 19.99 6.64
C GLN A 276 29.08 20.31 6.98
N LYS A 277 29.91 20.62 5.97
CA LYS A 277 31.31 21.04 6.21
C LYS A 277 31.42 22.47 6.70
N THR A 278 30.48 23.34 6.33
CA THR A 278 30.55 24.78 6.66
C THR A 278 29.78 25.14 7.93
N HIS A 279 28.78 24.34 8.34
CA HIS A 279 27.95 24.59 9.53
C HIS A 279 28.07 23.47 10.54
N THR A 280 28.16 23.82 11.83
CA THR A 280 28.19 22.88 12.96
C THR A 280 26.90 22.06 13.09
N ASN A 281 25.74 22.64 12.76
CA ASN A 281 24.45 21.93 12.63
C ASN A 281 23.71 22.37 11.37
N ALA A 282 24.16 21.91 10.20
CA ALA A 282 23.52 22.22 8.92
C ALA A 282 22.05 21.78 8.86
N ALA A 283 21.70 20.66 9.50
CA ALA A 283 20.35 20.11 9.48
C ALA A 283 19.33 20.99 10.22
N GLY A 284 19.70 21.56 11.37
CA GLY A 284 18.84 22.47 12.12
C GLY A 284 18.87 23.91 11.60
N ASN A 285 20.03 24.38 11.12
CA ASN A 285 20.28 25.82 10.97
C ASN A 285 20.36 26.29 9.50
N SER A 286 20.31 25.38 8.51
CA SER A 286 20.39 25.74 7.09
C SER A 286 19.12 25.35 6.35
N LEU A 287 18.35 26.36 5.93
CA LEU A 287 17.17 26.17 5.08
C LEU A 287 17.52 25.42 3.77
N SER A 288 18.68 25.73 3.17
CA SER A 288 19.14 25.05 1.94
C SER A 288 19.40 23.56 2.13
N TYR A 289 19.85 23.16 3.33
CA TYR A 289 20.01 21.76 3.69
C TYR A 289 18.65 21.11 3.87
N GLN A 290 17.74 21.74 4.62
CA GLN A 290 16.38 21.24 4.88
C GLN A 290 15.58 21.05 3.60
N LEU A 291 15.60 22.02 2.67
CA LEU A 291 14.94 21.90 1.37
C LEU A 291 15.51 20.77 0.51
N SER A 292 16.84 20.56 0.56
CA SER A 292 17.47 19.45 -0.16
C SER A 292 17.11 18.10 0.44
N GLN A 293 17.03 18.02 1.77
CA GLN A 293 16.58 16.84 2.47
C GLN A 293 15.11 16.54 2.15
N LEU A 294 14.23 17.54 2.18
CA LEU A 294 12.81 17.41 1.84
C LEU A 294 12.62 16.93 0.40
N TYR A 295 13.36 17.48 -0.57
CA TYR A 295 13.31 16.99 -1.95
C TYR A 295 13.68 15.50 -2.06
N LEU A 296 14.79 15.09 -1.43
CA LEU A 296 15.22 13.70 -1.47
C LEU A 296 14.20 12.79 -0.77
N ASP A 297 13.61 13.22 0.33
CA ASP A 297 12.66 12.42 1.09
C ASP A 297 11.29 12.30 0.41
N GLU A 298 10.80 13.35 -0.26
CA GLU A 298 9.44 13.38 -0.82
C GLU A 298 9.36 13.12 -2.33
N GLN A 299 10.37 13.53 -3.09
CA GLN A 299 10.33 13.48 -4.57
C GLN A 299 11.18 12.35 -5.15
N SER A 300 12.23 11.91 -4.43
CA SER A 300 13.14 10.88 -4.92
C SER A 300 12.76 9.48 -4.43
N ASP A 301 12.18 8.67 -5.30
CA ASP A 301 11.78 7.30 -4.94
C ASP A 301 12.98 6.40 -4.62
N ALA A 302 14.16 6.67 -5.19
CA ALA A 302 15.40 6.00 -4.80
C ALA A 302 15.71 6.24 -3.31
N PHE A 303 15.51 7.46 -2.81
CA PHE A 303 15.80 7.81 -1.42
C PHE A 303 14.71 7.33 -0.46
N LYS A 304 13.45 7.31 -0.88
CA LYS A 304 12.39 6.64 -0.11
C LYS A 304 12.68 5.15 0.07
N ARG A 305 13.18 4.48 -0.97
CA ARG A 305 13.61 3.07 -0.90
C ARG A 305 14.86 2.88 -0.04
N MET A 306 15.73 3.88 0.04
CA MET A 306 16.92 3.91 0.91
C MET A 306 16.67 4.56 2.29
N SER A 307 15.41 4.62 2.74
CA SER A 307 15.02 5.28 3.99
C SER A 307 14.59 4.27 5.05
N VAL A 308 15.03 4.52 6.28
CA VAL A 308 14.59 3.78 7.48
C VAL A 308 13.39 4.43 8.16
N GLY A 309 12.78 5.47 7.58
CA GLY A 309 11.78 6.30 8.27
C GLY A 309 10.49 5.58 8.71
N THR A 310 10.13 4.45 8.08
CA THR A 310 8.97 3.64 8.48
C THR A 310 9.39 2.53 9.44
N ARG A 311 8.69 2.42 10.57
CA ARG A 311 8.94 1.38 11.59
C ARG A 311 8.66 -0.01 11.01
N VAL A 312 9.55 -0.97 11.27
CA VAL A 312 9.37 -2.35 10.77
C VAL A 312 8.12 -3.00 11.38
N ASP A 313 7.74 -2.67 12.60
CA ASP A 313 6.51 -3.16 13.24
C ASP A 313 5.26 -2.79 12.42
N THR A 314 5.19 -1.56 11.91
CA THR A 314 4.05 -1.12 11.08
C THR A 314 4.09 -1.76 9.70
N ILE A 315 5.28 -2.04 9.17
CA ILE A 315 5.43 -2.73 7.88
C ILE A 315 4.95 -4.18 7.99
N VAL A 316 5.40 -4.92 9.00
CA VAL A 316 5.04 -6.33 9.21
C VAL A 316 3.53 -6.47 9.43
N ALA A 317 2.92 -5.58 10.23
CA ALA A 317 1.47 -5.56 10.43
C ALA A 317 0.68 -5.24 9.14
N ALA A 318 1.28 -4.49 8.21
CA ALA A 318 0.67 -4.13 6.93
C ALA A 318 0.91 -5.15 5.79
N LEU A 319 1.68 -6.22 6.04
CA LEU A 319 1.92 -7.27 5.04
C LEU A 319 0.61 -8.00 4.69
N PRO A 320 0.36 -8.32 3.41
CA PRO A 320 -0.77 -9.16 3.03
C PRO A 320 -0.71 -10.53 3.71
N SER A 321 -1.87 -11.08 4.10
CA SER A 321 -1.97 -12.36 4.85
C SER A 321 -1.39 -13.56 4.10
N ALA A 322 -1.30 -13.50 2.77
CA ALA A 322 -0.73 -14.54 1.91
C ALA A 322 0.80 -14.44 1.73
N VAL A 323 1.45 -13.39 2.25
CA VAL A 323 2.90 -13.17 2.10
C VAL A 323 3.65 -13.70 3.33
N ARG A 324 4.72 -14.45 3.09
CA ARG A 324 5.70 -14.89 4.09
C ARG A 324 7.05 -14.32 3.71
N VAL A 325 7.76 -13.79 4.69
CA VAL A 325 9.11 -13.24 4.51
C VAL A 325 10.09 -14.19 5.17
N LEU A 326 11.09 -14.64 4.41
CA LEU A 326 12.23 -15.40 4.93
C LEU A 326 13.49 -14.54 4.79
N CYS A 327 14.08 -14.18 5.92
CA CYS A 327 15.33 -13.45 5.99
C CYS A 327 16.50 -14.39 6.25
N LEU A 328 17.52 -14.37 5.39
CA LEU A 328 18.82 -15.01 5.60
C LEU A 328 19.88 -13.92 5.71
N HIS A 329 20.54 -13.80 6.86
CA HIS A 329 21.45 -12.69 7.10
C HIS A 329 22.61 -13.10 8.02
N PHE A 330 23.83 -12.67 7.68
CA PHE A 330 25.01 -12.92 8.50
C PHE A 330 25.09 -11.95 9.69
N SER A 331 25.82 -12.35 10.72
CA SER A 331 26.36 -11.40 11.69
C SER A 331 27.42 -10.49 11.03
N PRO A 332 27.68 -9.28 11.55
CA PRO A 332 28.69 -8.36 11.00
C PRO A 332 30.09 -8.98 10.84
N ASP A 333 30.45 -9.86 11.76
CA ASP A 333 31.70 -10.62 11.83
C ASP A 333 31.68 -11.91 10.98
N ARG A 334 30.52 -12.28 10.43
CA ARG A 334 30.26 -13.48 9.61
C ARG A 334 30.45 -14.82 10.31
N CYS A 335 30.56 -14.88 11.64
CA CYS A 335 30.64 -16.14 12.36
C CYS A 335 29.27 -16.81 12.56
N PHE A 336 28.17 -16.08 12.41
CA PHE A 336 26.81 -16.62 12.56
C PHE A 336 25.94 -16.32 11.34
N LEU A 337 25.12 -17.29 10.94
CA LEU A 337 24.10 -17.12 9.91
C LEU A 337 22.71 -17.29 10.54
N TYR A 338 21.87 -16.26 10.40
CA TYR A 338 20.49 -16.25 10.90
C TYR A 338 19.51 -16.55 9.77
N ALA A 339 18.47 -17.34 10.08
CA ALA A 339 17.32 -17.60 9.24
C ALA A 339 16.04 -17.30 10.00
N ALA A 340 15.25 -16.31 9.56
CA ALA A 340 13.99 -15.94 10.20
C ALA A 340 12.84 -15.95 9.18
N ILE A 341 11.80 -16.74 9.45
CA ILE A 341 10.55 -16.73 8.69
C ILE A 341 9.43 -16.10 9.51
N LEU A 342 8.68 -15.16 8.93
CA LEU A 342 7.53 -14.52 9.59
C LEU A 342 6.43 -14.08 8.61
N GLY A 343 5.20 -13.99 9.13
CA GLY A 343 4.04 -13.39 8.46
C GLY A 343 3.60 -12.07 9.10
N SER A 344 2.36 -11.64 8.84
CA SER A 344 1.80 -10.41 9.42
C SER A 344 1.42 -10.52 10.91
N THR A 345 1.39 -11.73 11.46
CA THR A 345 0.98 -12.02 12.84
C THR A 345 2.04 -12.84 13.58
N GLU A 346 2.11 -12.69 14.89
CA GLU A 346 3.06 -13.39 15.77
C GLU A 346 2.85 -14.92 15.81
N ARG A 347 1.69 -15.40 15.36
CA ARG A 347 1.30 -16.82 15.40
C ARG A 347 2.11 -17.75 14.48
N ARG A 348 2.91 -17.21 13.57
CA ARG A 348 3.58 -17.95 12.48
C ARG A 348 5.00 -17.40 12.25
N VAL A 349 5.91 -17.76 13.16
CA VAL A 349 7.29 -17.25 13.18
C VAL A 349 8.24 -18.35 13.60
N ALA A 350 9.35 -18.49 12.88
CA ALA A 350 10.51 -19.26 13.34
C ALA A 350 11.79 -18.50 13.07
N ILE A 351 12.73 -18.60 14.00
CA ILE A 351 14.09 -18.09 13.83
C ILE A 351 15.11 -19.16 14.24
N ALA A 352 16.14 -19.31 13.43
CA ALA A 352 17.27 -20.19 13.66
C ALA A 352 18.57 -19.41 13.45
N ARG A 353 19.61 -19.78 14.19
CA ARG A 353 20.96 -19.26 14.04
C ARG A 353 21.91 -20.45 13.99
N MET A 354 22.73 -20.54 12.95
CA MET A 354 23.81 -21.51 12.88
C MET A 354 25.16 -20.82 13.06
N GLU A 355 26.08 -21.55 13.67
CA GLU A 355 27.50 -21.21 13.69
C GLU A 355 28.09 -21.50 12.30
N PHE A 356 28.85 -20.56 11.75
CA PHE A 356 29.45 -20.66 10.44
C PHE A 356 30.95 -20.98 10.58
N THR A 357 31.28 -22.27 10.47
CA THR A 357 32.64 -22.78 10.66
C THR A 357 33.56 -22.43 9.48
N ASP A 358 34.88 -22.53 9.66
CA ASP A 358 35.87 -22.29 8.59
C ASP A 358 35.64 -23.20 7.38
N SER A 359 35.20 -24.44 7.62
CA SER A 359 34.84 -25.38 6.55
C SER A 359 33.64 -24.90 5.71
N GLN A 360 32.62 -24.33 6.36
CA GLN A 360 31.44 -23.77 5.70
C GLN A 360 31.78 -22.44 5.01
N GLN A 361 32.67 -21.64 5.59
CA GLN A 361 33.19 -20.43 4.95
C GLN A 361 33.98 -20.75 3.68
N ALA A 362 34.89 -21.73 3.73
CA ALA A 362 35.62 -22.20 2.57
C ALA A 362 34.67 -22.75 1.49
N LEU A 363 33.65 -23.52 1.89
CA LEU A 363 32.62 -24.02 0.97
C LEU A 363 31.82 -22.88 0.32
N LEU A 364 31.43 -21.85 1.08
CA LEU A 364 30.71 -20.69 0.55
C LEU A 364 31.57 -19.92 -0.46
N GLU A 365 32.84 -19.64 -0.14
CA GLU A 365 33.77 -18.99 -1.06
C GLU A 365 34.00 -19.82 -2.32
N GLN A 366 34.09 -21.14 -2.18
CA GLN A 366 34.17 -22.07 -3.31
C GLN A 366 32.90 -21.99 -4.16
N LEU A 367 31.71 -21.98 -3.56
CA LEU A 367 30.44 -21.87 -4.27
C LEU A 367 30.32 -20.54 -5.01
N GLN A 368 30.71 -19.43 -4.41
CA GLN A 368 30.72 -18.13 -5.08
C GLN A 368 31.65 -18.11 -6.30
N LYS A 369 32.87 -18.67 -6.16
CA LYS A 369 33.82 -18.79 -7.27
C LYS A 369 33.30 -19.70 -8.39
N ARG A 370 32.73 -20.86 -8.02
CA ARG A 370 32.12 -21.81 -8.97
C ARG A 370 30.95 -21.17 -9.69
N MET A 371 30.04 -20.50 -8.98
CA MET A 371 28.89 -19.82 -9.56
C MET A 371 29.32 -18.72 -10.54
N LYS A 372 30.30 -17.89 -10.17
CA LYS A 372 30.83 -16.84 -11.06
C LYS A 372 31.45 -17.44 -12.32
N LYS A 373 32.33 -18.44 -12.18
CA LYS A 373 32.96 -19.14 -13.30
C LYS A 373 31.92 -19.82 -14.20
N TRP A 374 30.90 -20.41 -13.59
CA TRP A 374 29.79 -21.06 -14.29
C TRP A 374 28.99 -20.04 -15.10
N GLN A 375 28.61 -18.91 -14.51
CA GLN A 375 27.93 -17.81 -15.20
C GLN A 375 28.74 -17.26 -16.39
N GLU A 376 30.05 -17.08 -16.23
CA GLU A 376 30.97 -16.67 -17.31
C GLU A 376 31.03 -17.72 -18.44
N SER A 377 30.92 -19.00 -18.10
CA SER A 377 30.95 -20.11 -19.06
C SER A 377 29.62 -20.26 -19.82
N CYS A 378 28.49 -19.85 -19.23
CA CYS A 378 27.15 -19.96 -19.85
C CYS A 378 27.11 -19.35 -21.26
N ALA A 379 27.65 -18.16 -21.46
CA ALA A 379 27.67 -17.49 -22.77
C ALA A 379 28.42 -18.31 -23.82
N LYS A 380 29.60 -18.84 -23.46
CA LYS A 380 30.47 -19.58 -24.36
C LYS A 380 29.89 -20.95 -24.74
N GLU A 381 29.42 -21.70 -23.75
CA GLU A 381 28.85 -23.03 -23.97
C GLU A 381 27.49 -22.98 -24.66
N THR A 382 26.70 -21.92 -24.42
CA THR A 382 25.45 -21.69 -25.17
C THR A 382 25.72 -21.55 -26.66
N MET A 383 26.83 -20.90 -27.06
CA MET A 383 27.24 -20.84 -28.47
C MET A 383 27.70 -22.20 -29.00
N ALA A 384 28.56 -22.90 -28.25
CA ALA A 384 29.04 -24.23 -28.65
C ALA A 384 27.88 -25.21 -28.84
N TYR A 385 26.85 -25.09 -28.02
CA TYR A 385 25.61 -25.85 -28.14
C TYR A 385 24.83 -25.50 -29.43
N ASP A 386 24.59 -24.21 -29.69
CA ASP A 386 23.87 -23.73 -30.88
C ASP A 386 24.57 -24.20 -32.17
N ASP A 387 25.90 -24.17 -32.18
CA ASP A 387 26.74 -24.65 -33.29
C ASP A 387 26.71 -26.19 -33.44
N ALA A 388 26.62 -26.95 -32.34
CA ALA A 388 26.77 -28.41 -32.35
C ALA A 388 25.46 -29.19 -32.55
N ASN A 389 24.36 -28.74 -31.95
CA ASN A 389 23.09 -29.48 -31.93
C ASN A 389 21.99 -28.80 -32.75
N GLY A 390 22.27 -27.61 -33.31
CA GLY A 390 21.25 -26.78 -33.95
C GLY A 390 20.10 -26.44 -32.99
N GLN A 391 18.95 -26.06 -33.53
CA GLN A 391 17.76 -25.72 -32.75
C GLN A 391 17.07 -26.95 -32.13
N ASP A 392 17.82 -27.98 -31.72
CA ASP A 392 17.25 -29.13 -31.02
C ASP A 392 16.59 -28.66 -29.73
N GLU A 393 15.26 -28.85 -29.68
CA GLU A 393 14.45 -28.43 -28.56
C GLU A 393 14.56 -29.36 -27.35
N MET A 394 15.03 -30.60 -27.57
CA MET A 394 15.06 -31.64 -26.55
C MET A 394 16.23 -31.49 -25.58
N PHE A 395 17.27 -30.76 -25.96
CA PHE A 395 18.42 -30.52 -25.09
C PHE A 395 18.09 -29.74 -23.81
N GLU A 396 17.04 -28.93 -23.81
CA GLU A 396 16.62 -28.19 -22.62
C GLU A 396 15.96 -29.07 -21.56
N PHE A 397 15.73 -30.36 -21.87
CA PHE A 397 15.00 -31.30 -21.04
C PHE A 397 15.84 -32.51 -20.62
N LEU A 398 15.46 -33.10 -19.49
CA LEU A 398 15.98 -34.34 -18.93
C LEU A 398 14.83 -35.35 -18.70
N PRO A 399 15.04 -36.66 -18.87
CA PRO A 399 14.06 -37.67 -18.48
C PRO A 399 13.81 -37.69 -16.97
N VAL A 400 12.53 -37.70 -16.57
CA VAL A 400 12.09 -37.68 -15.16
C VAL A 400 12.50 -38.97 -14.41
N GLU A 401 12.74 -40.07 -15.12
CA GLU A 401 13.08 -41.38 -14.53
C GLU A 401 14.53 -41.47 -13.99
N LEU A 402 15.42 -40.53 -14.33
CA LEU A 402 16.82 -40.51 -13.88
C LEU A 402 17.02 -40.07 -12.41
N HIS A 403 15.95 -39.71 -11.69
CA HIS A 403 16.04 -39.27 -10.29
C HIS A 403 15.67 -40.33 -9.24
N GLN A 404 15.33 -41.58 -9.62
CA GLN A 404 14.91 -42.61 -8.65
C GLN A 404 15.70 -43.94 -8.65
N SER A 405 16.56 -44.24 -9.62
CA SER A 405 17.41 -45.43 -9.54
C SER A 405 18.81 -45.19 -10.09
N GLY A 406 19.80 -45.32 -9.21
CA GLY A 406 21.23 -45.33 -9.54
C GLY A 406 21.65 -46.59 -10.30
N THR A 407 21.08 -46.81 -11.47
CA THR A 407 21.52 -47.87 -12.39
C THR A 407 21.76 -47.25 -13.77
N THR A 408 23.04 -47.28 -14.14
CA THR A 408 23.59 -46.99 -15.45
C THR A 408 23.04 -47.97 -16.46
N ASP A 409 22.22 -47.50 -17.40
CA ASP A 409 22.22 -47.90 -18.82
C ASP A 409 21.14 -47.08 -19.55
N ALA A 410 21.56 -45.93 -20.11
CA ALA A 410 20.75 -45.10 -21.00
C ALA A 410 21.49 -44.91 -22.34
N PRO A 411 20.78 -44.81 -23.48
CA PRO A 411 21.40 -44.88 -24.79
C PRO A 411 22.25 -43.65 -25.09
N ALA A 412 23.49 -43.91 -25.48
CA ALA A 412 24.50 -42.98 -25.94
C ALA A 412 24.02 -42.12 -27.12
N LYS A 413 23.58 -40.88 -26.86
CA LYS A 413 23.65 -39.73 -27.79
C LYS A 413 23.21 -38.36 -27.23
N GLN A 414 23.07 -38.18 -25.90
CA GLN A 414 23.02 -36.84 -25.31
C GLN A 414 24.44 -36.47 -24.86
N ALA A 415 25.05 -35.47 -25.50
CA ALA A 415 26.33 -34.91 -25.08
C ALA A 415 26.28 -34.53 -23.59
N ASN A 416 27.29 -34.93 -22.81
CA ASN A 416 27.42 -34.57 -21.39
C ASN A 416 27.28 -33.05 -21.23
N ASP A 417 26.17 -32.62 -20.65
CA ASP A 417 25.90 -31.20 -20.42
C ASP A 417 26.57 -30.75 -19.13
N THR A 418 27.87 -30.47 -19.24
CA THR A 418 28.76 -30.11 -18.12
C THR A 418 28.25 -28.94 -17.30
N LEU A 419 27.56 -27.98 -17.93
CA LEU A 419 26.97 -26.85 -17.22
C LEU A 419 25.78 -27.26 -16.35
N GLU A 420 24.93 -28.18 -16.80
CA GLU A 420 23.80 -28.65 -15.99
C GLU A 420 24.26 -29.53 -14.83
N GLU A 421 25.27 -30.37 -15.08
CA GLU A 421 25.93 -31.18 -14.04
C GLU A 421 26.54 -30.28 -12.96
N GLU A 422 27.32 -29.27 -13.35
CA GLU A 422 27.96 -28.34 -12.41
C GLU A 422 26.93 -27.49 -11.67
N PHE A 423 25.88 -27.00 -12.34
CA PHE A 423 24.81 -26.24 -11.68
C PHE A 423 24.07 -27.10 -10.65
N THR A 424 23.79 -28.37 -10.98
CA THR A 424 23.17 -29.31 -10.05
C THR A 424 24.10 -29.60 -8.86
N GLY A 425 25.41 -29.69 -9.10
CA GLY A 425 26.43 -29.75 -8.05
C GLY A 425 26.38 -28.53 -7.12
N ILE A 426 26.35 -27.31 -7.68
CA ILE A 426 26.22 -26.06 -6.91
C ILE A 426 24.93 -26.05 -6.06
N VAL A 427 23.80 -26.51 -6.61
CA VAL A 427 22.53 -26.63 -5.88
C VAL A 427 22.68 -27.61 -4.71
N ASN A 428 23.24 -28.79 -4.93
CA ASN A 428 23.44 -29.80 -3.88
C ASN A 428 24.34 -29.32 -2.75
N ASP A 429 25.43 -28.64 -3.08
CA ASP A 429 26.35 -28.07 -2.09
C ASP A 429 25.71 -26.89 -1.34
N THR A 430 24.87 -26.09 -2.02
CA THR A 430 24.06 -25.04 -1.38
C THR A 430 23.04 -25.65 -0.39
N ILE A 431 22.40 -26.77 -0.76
CA ILE A 431 21.53 -27.52 0.14
C ILE A 431 22.33 -28.02 1.34
N GLY A 432 23.53 -28.57 1.12
CA GLY A 432 24.45 -29.02 2.17
C GLY A 432 24.81 -27.90 3.15
N LEU A 433 25.19 -26.74 2.61
CA LEU A 433 25.57 -25.55 3.38
C LEU A 433 24.46 -25.07 4.31
N LEU A 434 23.21 -25.01 3.80
CA LEU A 434 22.05 -24.46 4.54
C LEU A 434 21.24 -25.54 5.29
N LYS A 435 21.62 -26.82 5.15
CA LYS A 435 20.94 -27.95 5.79
C LYS A 435 20.77 -27.76 7.30
N PRO A 436 21.75 -27.28 8.08
CA PRO A 436 21.58 -27.13 9.53
C PRO A 436 20.40 -26.24 9.92
N LEU A 437 20.16 -25.16 9.16
CA LEU A 437 19.06 -24.22 9.39
C LEU A 437 17.70 -24.81 8.98
N PHE A 438 17.60 -25.38 7.78
CA PHE A 438 16.32 -25.84 7.23
C PHE A 438 15.90 -27.24 7.68
N SER A 439 16.85 -28.07 8.12
CA SER A 439 16.55 -29.40 8.67
C SER A 439 16.07 -29.36 10.11
N HIS A 440 16.27 -28.25 10.82
CA HIS A 440 15.75 -28.06 12.17
C HIS A 440 14.24 -28.31 12.18
N SER A 441 13.76 -29.18 13.07
CA SER A 441 12.40 -29.74 13.07
C SER A 441 11.31 -28.69 12.90
N SER A 442 11.44 -27.58 13.60
CA SER A 442 10.43 -26.54 13.61
C SER A 442 10.55 -25.53 12.46
N MET A 443 11.76 -25.20 12.00
CA MET A 443 11.93 -24.44 10.76
C MET A 443 11.34 -25.25 9.60
N ARG A 444 11.61 -26.55 9.57
CA ARG A 444 11.01 -27.49 8.63
C ARG A 444 9.48 -27.56 8.74
N ALA A 445 8.94 -27.57 9.96
CA ALA A 445 7.49 -27.58 10.20
C ALA A 445 6.84 -26.29 9.68
N GLU A 446 7.43 -25.14 9.98
CA GLU A 446 6.99 -23.83 9.50
C GLU A 446 7.06 -23.74 7.98
N LEU A 447 8.17 -24.14 7.36
CA LEU A 447 8.30 -24.15 5.89
C LEU A 447 7.28 -25.11 5.24
N LYS A 448 7.04 -26.27 5.82
CA LYS A 448 6.07 -27.25 5.28
C LYS A 448 4.61 -26.78 5.41
N THR A 449 4.25 -26.15 6.53
CA THR A 449 2.85 -25.75 6.82
C THR A 449 2.49 -24.38 6.26
N ASN A 450 3.43 -23.41 6.29
CA ASN A 450 3.15 -22.02 5.97
C ASN A 450 3.52 -21.59 4.56
N LEU A 451 4.21 -22.40 3.76
CA LEU A 451 4.49 -22.06 2.37
C LEU A 451 3.36 -22.48 1.41
N VAL A 452 2.62 -23.55 1.71
CA VAL A 452 1.55 -24.03 0.83
C VAL A 452 0.48 -22.94 0.66
N ASN A 453 0.14 -22.61 -0.59
CA ASN A 453 -0.78 -21.52 -0.99
C ASN A 453 -0.35 -20.09 -0.59
N ASN A 454 0.87 -19.90 -0.08
CA ASN A 454 1.41 -18.58 0.26
C ASN A 454 2.59 -18.21 -0.65
N MET A 455 2.78 -16.91 -0.82
CA MET A 455 3.95 -16.34 -1.50
C MET A 455 5.11 -16.23 -0.52
N LEU A 456 6.28 -16.66 -0.94
CA LEU A 456 7.53 -16.50 -0.20
C LEU A 456 8.36 -15.37 -0.78
N VAL A 457 8.71 -14.39 0.05
CA VAL A 457 9.67 -13.32 -0.27
C VAL A 457 10.97 -13.58 0.47
N LEU A 458 12.05 -13.77 -0.26
CA LEU A 458 13.39 -13.98 0.26
C LEU A 458 14.11 -12.64 0.43
N LEU A 459 14.51 -12.33 1.67
CA LEU A 459 15.40 -11.22 1.99
C LEU A 459 16.76 -11.83 2.31
N VAL A 460 17.70 -11.70 1.38
CA VAL A 460 18.94 -12.49 1.40
C VAL A 460 20.12 -11.55 1.54
N ASP A 461 21.06 -11.95 2.38
CA ASP A 461 22.37 -11.33 2.48
C ASP A 461 23.06 -11.22 1.11
N GLN A 462 23.77 -10.11 0.87
CA GLN A 462 24.47 -9.90 -0.40
C GLN A 462 25.45 -11.03 -0.70
N VAL A 463 26.10 -11.59 0.33
CA VAL A 463 27.07 -12.69 0.17
C VAL A 463 26.40 -13.96 -0.37
N LEU A 464 25.15 -14.23 0.02
CA LEU A 464 24.38 -15.40 -0.40
C LEU A 464 23.56 -15.14 -1.67
N ALA A 465 23.48 -13.89 -2.14
CA ALA A 465 22.60 -13.50 -3.24
C ALA A 465 22.94 -14.16 -4.59
N CYS A 466 24.17 -14.62 -4.80
CA CYS A 466 24.54 -15.34 -6.03
C CYS A 466 24.05 -16.80 -6.05
N LEU A 467 23.65 -17.36 -4.91
CA LEU A 467 23.27 -18.77 -4.80
C LEU A 467 21.84 -19.01 -5.33
N PRO A 468 21.57 -20.19 -5.93
CA PRO A 468 20.25 -20.54 -6.47
C PRO A 468 19.28 -20.99 -5.36
N LEU A 469 18.93 -20.08 -4.44
CA LEU A 469 18.07 -20.40 -3.29
C LEU A 469 16.67 -20.86 -3.70
N GLU A 470 16.18 -20.41 -4.86
CA GLU A 470 14.91 -20.84 -5.45
C GLU A 470 14.89 -22.33 -5.79
N ALA A 471 16.05 -22.98 -5.91
CA ALA A 471 16.17 -24.41 -6.20
C ALA A 471 16.09 -25.30 -4.95
N LEU A 472 16.08 -24.69 -3.75
CA LEU A 472 16.08 -25.44 -2.50
C LEU A 472 14.78 -26.23 -2.34
N PRO A 473 14.85 -27.56 -2.07
CA PRO A 473 13.67 -28.41 -1.88
C PRO A 473 12.75 -27.94 -0.75
N SER A 474 13.32 -27.36 0.31
CA SER A 474 12.59 -26.84 1.46
C SER A 474 11.69 -25.64 1.12
N LEU A 475 11.99 -24.92 0.04
CA LEU A 475 11.25 -23.73 -0.38
C LEU A 475 10.26 -24.01 -1.53
N GLN A 476 10.40 -25.16 -2.21
CA GLN A 476 9.50 -25.58 -3.29
C GLN A 476 8.01 -25.66 -2.92
N PRO A 477 7.57 -25.90 -1.67
CA PRO A 477 6.14 -25.90 -1.35
C PRO A 477 5.43 -24.54 -1.52
N ALA A 478 6.15 -23.42 -1.65
CA ALA A 478 5.57 -22.09 -1.83
C ALA A 478 4.77 -21.97 -3.14
N ASP A 479 3.67 -21.20 -3.19
CA ASP A 479 2.94 -21.02 -4.47
C ASP A 479 3.74 -20.14 -5.47
N SER A 480 4.54 -19.22 -4.94
CA SER A 480 5.51 -18.41 -5.70
C SER A 480 6.68 -18.02 -4.81
N ILE A 481 7.90 -17.97 -5.37
CA ILE A 481 9.11 -17.54 -4.69
C ILE A 481 9.61 -16.25 -5.36
N THR A 482 9.85 -15.21 -4.59
CA THR A 482 10.41 -13.93 -5.05
C THR A 482 11.52 -13.48 -4.14
N ARG A 483 12.37 -12.56 -4.59
CA ARG A 483 13.37 -11.89 -3.74
C ARG A 483 12.95 -10.43 -3.47
N ASP A 484 13.45 -9.87 -2.39
CA ASP A 484 13.59 -8.42 -2.26
C ASP A 484 14.85 -8.09 -1.48
N PHE A 485 15.24 -6.83 -1.49
CA PHE A 485 16.48 -6.41 -0.86
C PHE A 485 16.31 -6.13 0.61
N SER A 486 15.19 -5.54 1.03
CA SER A 486 14.89 -5.27 2.42
C SER A 486 13.40 -5.13 2.66
N ILE A 487 12.99 -5.18 3.93
CA ILE A 487 11.58 -5.05 4.29
C ILE A 487 11.03 -3.65 3.99
N GLN A 488 11.86 -2.59 4.10
CA GLN A 488 11.49 -1.21 3.76
C GLN A 488 11.34 -1.05 2.25
N MET A 489 12.22 -1.64 1.45
CA MET A 489 12.08 -1.60 -0.02
C MET A 489 10.81 -2.32 -0.46
N LEU A 490 10.51 -3.49 0.12
CA LEU A 490 9.26 -4.20 -0.09
C LEU A 490 8.04 -3.34 0.28
N HIS A 491 8.08 -2.66 1.42
CA HIS A 491 7.02 -1.75 1.84
C HIS A 491 6.81 -0.59 0.85
N GLN A 492 7.89 0.04 0.37
CA GLN A 492 7.77 1.12 -0.61
C GLN A 492 7.16 0.63 -1.92
N ARG A 493 7.50 -0.59 -2.38
CA ARG A 493 6.83 -1.21 -3.55
C ARG A 493 5.34 -1.42 -3.29
N ILE A 494 4.95 -1.90 -2.10
CA ILE A 494 3.55 -2.07 -1.69
C ILE A 494 2.80 -0.73 -1.73
N LEU A 495 3.38 0.32 -1.17
CA LEU A 495 2.78 1.66 -1.17
C LEU A 495 2.64 2.23 -2.59
N ALA A 496 3.67 2.07 -3.43
CA ALA A 496 3.63 2.52 -4.82
C ALA A 496 2.54 1.78 -5.61
N THR A 497 2.40 0.47 -5.42
CA THR A 497 1.36 -0.35 -6.05
C THR A 497 -0.05 0.00 -5.55
N LYS A 498 -0.19 0.39 -4.27
CA LYS A 498 -1.45 0.92 -3.71
C LYS A 498 -1.81 2.28 -4.30
N LYS A 499 -0.81 3.16 -4.50
CA LYS A 499 -0.99 4.50 -5.07
C LYS A 499 -1.35 4.45 -6.56
N GLN A 500 -0.68 3.58 -7.30
CA GLN A 500 -0.94 3.34 -8.72
C GLN A 500 -0.97 1.83 -8.98
N GLN A 501 -2.18 1.28 -9.07
CA GLN A 501 -2.35 -0.13 -9.43
C GLN A 501 -1.83 -0.37 -10.86
N LEU A 502 -1.28 -1.57 -11.08
CA LEU A 502 -0.90 -2.00 -12.43
C LEU A 502 -2.14 -1.99 -13.32
N ARG A 503 -1.99 -1.43 -14.52
CA ARG A 503 -2.99 -1.52 -15.59
C ARG A 503 -2.50 -2.50 -16.66
N PRO A 504 -3.00 -3.75 -16.70
CA PRO A 504 -2.57 -4.74 -17.70
C PRO A 504 -2.73 -4.24 -19.14
N ALA A 505 -3.75 -3.43 -19.42
CA ALA A 505 -3.99 -2.84 -20.75
C ALA A 505 -2.90 -1.83 -21.21
N GLU A 506 -2.11 -1.30 -20.28
CA GLU A 506 -0.99 -0.37 -20.60
C GLU A 506 0.37 -1.09 -20.67
N MET A 507 0.37 -2.43 -20.71
CA MET A 507 1.58 -3.22 -20.97
C MET A 507 2.07 -3.01 -22.41
N ARG A 508 3.39 -2.84 -22.54
CA ARG A 508 4.08 -2.73 -23.83
C ARG A 508 5.16 -3.78 -23.92
N PHE A 509 5.47 -4.21 -25.13
CA PHE A 509 6.57 -5.15 -25.35
C PHE A 509 7.59 -4.63 -26.38
N ILE A 510 8.84 -5.01 -26.18
CA ILE A 510 9.96 -4.89 -27.11
C ILE A 510 10.47 -6.31 -27.32
N VAL A 511 10.38 -6.81 -28.54
CA VAL A 511 10.72 -8.21 -28.84
C VAL A 511 11.69 -8.26 -30.01
N ASP A 512 12.82 -8.91 -29.76
CA ASP A 512 13.92 -9.13 -30.71
C ASP A 512 14.17 -7.94 -31.66
N PRO A 513 14.59 -6.78 -31.12
CA PRO A 513 14.73 -5.55 -31.91
C PRO A 513 15.79 -5.67 -33.03
N TYR A 514 16.74 -6.59 -32.89
CA TYR A 514 17.83 -6.80 -33.85
C TYR A 514 17.52 -7.89 -34.88
N LYS A 515 16.37 -8.58 -34.78
CA LYS A 515 16.00 -9.73 -35.63
C LYS A 515 17.08 -10.80 -35.63
N GLU A 516 17.60 -11.10 -34.45
CA GLU A 516 18.68 -12.08 -34.25
C GLU A 516 18.14 -13.46 -33.86
N ASP A 517 16.82 -13.61 -33.67
CA ASP A 517 16.16 -14.89 -33.40
C ASP A 517 16.03 -15.76 -34.66
N PRO A 518 16.69 -16.94 -34.72
CA PRO A 518 16.64 -17.81 -35.88
C PRO A 518 15.37 -18.67 -36.00
N GLY A 519 14.43 -18.61 -35.04
CA GLY A 519 13.19 -19.43 -35.05
C GLY A 519 13.36 -20.82 -34.40
N ASN A 520 12.38 -21.72 -34.55
CA ASN A 520 12.53 -23.15 -34.29
C ASN A 520 12.15 -23.96 -35.54
N ALA A 521 12.20 -25.30 -35.45
CA ALA A 521 11.77 -26.23 -36.51
C ALA A 521 10.30 -26.07 -36.97
N SER A 522 9.49 -25.27 -36.26
CA SER A 522 8.10 -24.93 -36.62
C SER A 522 7.94 -23.48 -37.05
N ASP A 523 9.05 -22.81 -37.39
CA ASP A 523 9.16 -21.39 -37.75
C ASP A 523 8.60 -20.41 -36.69
N GLN A 524 8.48 -20.86 -35.44
CA GLN A 524 8.08 -19.99 -34.33
C GLN A 524 9.28 -19.16 -33.87
N THR A 525 9.17 -17.84 -33.98
CA THR A 525 10.08 -16.86 -33.38
C THR A 525 9.55 -16.31 -32.06
N MET A 526 10.39 -15.65 -31.26
CA MET A 526 9.99 -14.89 -30.07
C MET A 526 8.87 -13.90 -30.40
N THR A 527 8.97 -13.22 -31.54
CA THR A 527 7.92 -12.32 -32.03
C THR A 527 6.62 -13.07 -32.28
N SER A 528 6.68 -14.24 -32.92
CA SER A 528 5.48 -15.04 -33.16
C SER A 528 4.83 -15.49 -31.85
N VAL A 529 5.60 -15.90 -30.84
CA VAL A 529 5.08 -16.34 -29.54
C VAL A 529 4.39 -15.21 -28.79
N VAL A 530 5.03 -14.03 -28.74
CA VAL A 530 4.43 -12.86 -28.08
C VAL A 530 3.16 -12.39 -28.80
N LYS A 531 3.13 -12.44 -30.15
CA LYS A 531 1.94 -12.08 -30.94
C LYS A 531 0.82 -13.13 -30.84
N GLN A 532 1.15 -14.42 -30.85
CA GLN A 532 0.18 -15.53 -30.73
C GLN A 532 -0.53 -15.53 -29.38
N ALA A 533 0.15 -15.13 -28.31
CA ALA A 533 -0.45 -15.02 -26.98
C ALA A 533 -1.59 -13.97 -26.89
N ASN A 534 -1.77 -13.11 -27.91
CA ASN A 534 -2.78 -12.06 -28.07
C ASN A 534 -3.45 -11.58 -26.76
N VAL A 535 -2.65 -11.00 -25.86
CA VAL A 535 -3.09 -10.48 -24.56
C VAL A 535 -3.65 -9.05 -24.67
N GLY A 536 -3.85 -8.53 -25.88
CA GLY A 536 -4.28 -7.15 -26.13
C GLY A 536 -3.22 -6.08 -25.82
N TRP A 537 -1.97 -6.49 -25.57
CA TRP A 537 -0.83 -5.59 -25.36
C TRP A 537 -0.29 -5.06 -26.69
N LYS A 538 0.35 -3.89 -26.66
CA LYS A 538 0.85 -3.23 -27.87
C LYS A 538 2.37 -3.25 -27.92
N ASP A 539 2.93 -3.21 -29.12
CA ASP A 539 4.36 -2.95 -29.29
C ASP A 539 4.71 -1.57 -28.68
N ALA A 540 5.90 -1.45 -28.10
CA ALA A 540 6.44 -0.15 -27.66
C ALA A 540 6.86 0.71 -28.87
N PHE A 541 7.40 0.08 -29.91
CA PHE A 541 7.89 0.67 -31.15
C PHE A 541 7.56 -0.25 -32.33
N GLU A 542 7.74 0.22 -33.57
CA GLU A 542 7.51 -0.62 -34.75
C GLU A 542 8.42 -1.86 -34.72
N HIS A 543 7.84 -3.02 -35.05
CA HIS A 543 8.57 -4.28 -34.98
C HIS A 543 9.79 -4.26 -35.91
N GLY A 544 10.97 -4.55 -35.34
CA GLY A 544 12.25 -4.53 -36.07
C GLY A 544 12.95 -3.17 -36.13
N GLN A 545 12.40 -2.14 -35.48
CA GLN A 545 13.11 -0.90 -35.21
C GLN A 545 14.01 -1.08 -33.98
N ILE A 546 15.29 -0.76 -34.11
CA ILE A 546 16.24 -0.77 -32.98
C ILE A 546 15.94 0.45 -32.10
N PRO A 547 15.53 0.27 -30.83
CA PRO A 547 15.16 1.40 -29.97
C PRO A 547 16.39 2.22 -29.59
N SER A 548 16.30 3.54 -29.75
CA SER A 548 17.27 4.49 -29.21
C SER A 548 17.17 4.58 -27.68
N VAL A 549 18.13 5.25 -27.04
CA VAL A 549 18.05 5.45 -25.58
C VAL A 549 16.84 6.31 -25.19
N THR A 550 16.49 7.30 -26.01
CA THR A 550 15.28 8.12 -25.83
C THR A 550 13.99 7.29 -25.95
N ASP A 551 13.97 6.33 -26.87
CA ASP A 551 12.86 5.39 -27.02
C ASP A 551 12.68 4.56 -25.74
N TRP A 552 13.77 4.03 -25.19
CA TRP A 552 13.72 3.34 -23.90
C TRP A 552 13.22 4.23 -22.75
N GLN A 553 13.68 5.48 -22.68
CA GLN A 553 13.21 6.43 -21.66
C GLN A 553 11.71 6.72 -21.79
N GLN A 554 11.23 6.90 -23.03
CA GLN A 554 9.81 7.12 -23.33
C GLN A 554 8.99 5.88 -23.01
N ALA A 555 9.45 4.69 -23.41
CA ALA A 555 8.81 3.43 -23.06
C ALA A 555 8.71 3.26 -21.53
N LEU A 556 9.69 3.76 -20.78
CA LEU A 556 9.67 3.72 -19.32
C LEU A 556 8.74 4.77 -18.69
N HIS A 557 8.70 6.01 -19.18
CA HIS A 557 7.94 7.13 -18.56
C HIS A 557 6.54 7.42 -19.12
N ALA A 558 6.26 7.13 -20.39
CA ALA A 558 5.06 7.60 -21.08
C ALA A 558 3.77 6.83 -20.70
N ARG A 559 3.70 6.24 -19.50
CA ARG A 559 2.64 5.32 -19.07
C ARG A 559 2.00 5.76 -17.77
N ARG A 560 0.73 5.41 -17.58
CA ARG A 560 -0.07 5.71 -16.40
C ARG A 560 -0.29 4.43 -15.59
N GLY A 561 0.81 3.76 -15.23
CA GLY A 561 0.80 2.58 -14.37
C GLY A 561 0.78 1.24 -15.09
N GLY A 562 1.18 1.17 -16.36
CA GLY A 562 1.41 -0.07 -17.09
C GLY A 562 2.75 -0.75 -16.76
N GLY A 563 3.28 -1.54 -17.69
CA GLY A 563 4.56 -2.23 -17.56
C GLY A 563 5.23 -2.50 -18.91
N LEU A 564 6.52 -2.84 -18.88
CA LEU A 564 7.35 -3.05 -20.08
C LEU A 564 7.88 -4.48 -20.02
N MET A 565 7.67 -5.22 -21.10
CA MET A 565 8.24 -6.54 -21.29
C MET A 565 9.28 -6.48 -22.41
N TYR A 566 10.49 -6.93 -22.12
CA TYR A 566 11.53 -7.14 -23.10
C TYR A 566 11.76 -8.64 -23.27
N VAL A 567 11.78 -9.12 -24.51
CA VAL A 567 12.15 -10.50 -24.85
C VAL A 567 13.14 -10.44 -25.99
N GLY A 568 14.41 -10.74 -25.74
CA GLY A 568 15.41 -10.57 -26.79
C GLY A 568 16.86 -10.78 -26.35
N PRO A 569 17.79 -10.43 -27.24
CA PRO A 569 19.20 -10.75 -27.05
C PRO A 569 19.96 -9.79 -26.13
N ASN A 570 21.02 -10.33 -25.52
CA ASN A 570 21.93 -9.65 -24.60
C ASN A 570 21.26 -8.92 -23.44
N ARG A 571 22.06 -8.26 -22.60
CA ARG A 571 21.57 -7.51 -21.45
C ARG A 571 20.95 -6.17 -21.85
N VAL A 572 19.82 -5.82 -21.25
CA VAL A 572 19.17 -4.51 -21.49
C VAL A 572 19.91 -3.40 -20.73
N LEU A 573 20.19 -3.64 -19.45
CA LEU A 573 20.86 -2.67 -18.59
C LEU A 573 22.34 -2.56 -18.99
N GLY A 574 22.79 -1.35 -19.28
CA GLY A 574 24.14 -1.05 -19.73
C GLY A 574 24.34 -1.05 -21.24
N SER A 575 23.68 -1.94 -22.00
CA SER A 575 23.78 -1.95 -23.47
C SER A 575 22.73 -1.08 -24.14
N CYS A 576 21.46 -1.25 -23.75
CA CYS A 576 20.36 -0.46 -24.29
C CYS A 576 20.05 0.75 -23.38
N LEU A 577 20.20 0.57 -22.07
CA LEU A 577 19.97 1.57 -21.04
C LEU A 577 21.28 1.89 -20.30
N PRO A 578 22.01 2.95 -20.67
CA PRO A 578 23.25 3.33 -20.00
C PRO A 578 23.05 3.57 -18.50
N LEU A 579 23.95 3.05 -17.67
CA LEU A 579 23.85 3.11 -16.20
C LEU A 579 23.65 4.55 -15.70
N LYS A 580 24.42 5.51 -16.23
CA LYS A 580 24.36 6.92 -15.80
C LYS A 580 23.03 7.60 -16.11
N GLN A 581 22.34 7.16 -17.16
CA GLN A 581 21.09 7.78 -17.60
C GLN A 581 19.88 7.15 -16.92
N VAL A 582 19.90 5.83 -16.73
CA VAL A 582 18.83 5.14 -15.98
C VAL A 582 18.88 5.50 -14.50
N THR A 583 20.08 5.69 -13.95
CA THR A 583 20.27 6.09 -12.55
C THR A 583 19.78 7.52 -12.32
N GLY A 584 18.62 7.64 -11.68
CA GLY A 584 17.95 8.91 -11.41
C GLY A 584 16.65 9.12 -12.16
N MET A 585 16.30 8.22 -13.09
CA MET A 585 14.94 8.09 -13.59
C MET A 585 14.01 7.72 -12.43
N ASN A 586 12.78 8.23 -12.46
CA ASN A 586 11.73 7.82 -11.54
C ASN A 586 10.60 7.17 -12.31
N MET A 587 10.52 5.84 -12.23
CA MET A 587 9.48 5.05 -12.88
C MET A 587 8.45 4.45 -11.93
N ALA A 588 8.44 4.81 -10.63
CA ALA A 588 7.64 4.12 -9.63
C ALA A 588 6.12 4.24 -9.80
N LEU A 589 5.65 5.28 -10.49
CA LEU A 589 4.23 5.49 -10.80
C LEU A 589 3.92 5.31 -12.30
N THR A 590 4.93 5.31 -13.17
CA THR A 590 4.74 5.17 -14.62
C THR A 590 4.90 3.71 -15.07
N CYS A 591 5.90 3.01 -14.56
CA CYS A 591 6.24 1.61 -14.84
C CYS A 591 6.08 0.73 -13.59
N GLN A 592 4.93 0.11 -13.41
CA GLN A 592 4.72 -0.79 -12.27
C GLN A 592 5.47 -2.12 -12.42
N ALA A 593 5.45 -2.70 -13.63
CA ALA A 593 6.10 -3.98 -13.93
C ALA A 593 7.17 -3.82 -15.03
N LEU A 594 8.37 -4.33 -14.78
CA LEU A 594 9.47 -4.42 -15.73
C LEU A 594 9.89 -5.88 -15.87
N ILE A 595 9.58 -6.52 -16.99
CA ILE A 595 9.85 -7.94 -17.24
C ILE A 595 10.95 -8.01 -18.30
N LEU A 596 12.18 -8.35 -17.90
CA LEU A 596 13.34 -8.45 -18.78
C LEU A 596 13.69 -9.93 -18.97
N LEU A 597 13.18 -10.52 -20.05
CA LEU A 597 13.61 -11.82 -20.55
C LEU A 597 14.73 -11.59 -21.56
N ASP A 598 15.84 -11.05 -21.04
CA ASP A 598 17.01 -10.64 -21.80
C ASP A 598 18.07 -11.77 -21.80
N HIS A 599 19.31 -11.51 -22.21
CA HIS A 599 20.39 -12.53 -22.20
C HIS A 599 20.16 -13.74 -23.12
N ALA A 600 19.34 -13.63 -24.18
CA ALA A 600 19.38 -14.61 -25.26
C ALA A 600 20.67 -14.40 -26.09
N GLU A 601 21.53 -15.42 -26.16
CA GLU A 601 22.83 -15.30 -26.81
C GLU A 601 23.01 -16.28 -27.97
N ASN A 602 23.58 -15.78 -29.06
CA ASN A 602 24.08 -16.55 -30.20
C ASN A 602 25.33 -15.85 -30.75
N SER A 603 25.96 -16.44 -31.76
CA SER A 603 27.21 -15.91 -32.33
C SER A 603 27.10 -14.46 -32.84
N LYS A 604 25.94 -14.04 -33.34
CA LYS A 604 25.69 -12.67 -33.83
C LYS A 604 25.52 -11.69 -32.66
N SER A 605 24.65 -12.01 -31.71
CA SER A 605 24.33 -11.13 -30.59
C SER A 605 25.53 -10.93 -29.66
N LEU A 606 26.34 -11.98 -29.45
CA LEU A 606 27.55 -11.87 -28.63
C LEU A 606 28.61 -10.97 -29.26
N ARG A 607 28.85 -11.08 -30.58
CA ARG A 607 29.79 -10.19 -31.30
C ARG A 607 29.37 -8.73 -31.17
N ARG A 608 28.07 -8.45 -31.29
CA ARG A 608 27.52 -7.10 -31.10
C ARG A 608 27.74 -6.60 -29.67
N GLN A 609 27.43 -7.43 -28.67
CA GLN A 609 27.64 -7.07 -27.27
C GLN A 609 29.12 -6.86 -26.93
N SER A 610 30.02 -7.69 -27.46
CA SER A 610 31.47 -7.54 -27.29
C SER A 610 31.97 -6.21 -27.84
N LYS A 611 31.45 -5.76 -28.99
CA LYS A 611 31.76 -4.43 -29.53
C LYS A 611 31.30 -3.31 -28.60
N VAL A 612 30.08 -3.40 -28.07
CA VAL A 612 29.55 -2.42 -27.09
C VAL A 612 30.39 -2.42 -25.80
N ASP A 613 30.87 -3.58 -25.38
CA ASP A 613 31.62 -3.73 -24.13
C ASP A 613 33.05 -3.20 -24.22
N SER A 614 33.63 -3.19 -25.43
CA SER A 614 34.96 -2.64 -25.68
C SER A 614 35.08 -1.13 -25.42
N GLU A 615 33.95 -0.42 -25.44
CA GLU A 615 33.88 1.03 -25.19
C GLU A 615 33.61 1.37 -23.72
N LYS A 616 33.33 0.38 -22.86
CA LYS A 616 32.92 0.57 -21.48
C LYS A 616 34.08 0.48 -20.49
N THR A 617 33.91 1.14 -19.36
CA THR A 617 34.86 1.05 -18.25
C THR A 617 34.70 -0.24 -17.46
N SER A 618 35.76 -0.70 -16.80
CA SER A 618 35.76 -1.95 -16.02
C SER A 618 34.68 -1.98 -14.92
N TRP A 619 34.43 -0.85 -14.27
CA TRP A 619 33.43 -0.76 -13.22
C TRP A 619 31.99 -0.80 -13.75
N GLU A 620 31.74 -0.34 -14.99
CA GLU A 620 30.42 -0.43 -15.63
C GLU A 620 30.11 -1.89 -15.95
N LEU A 621 31.10 -2.60 -16.53
CA LEU A 621 30.99 -4.04 -16.80
C LEU A 621 30.77 -4.86 -15.52
N GLU A 622 31.44 -4.51 -14.43
CA GLU A 622 31.25 -5.13 -13.12
C GLU A 622 29.78 -5.05 -12.67
N VAL A 623 29.17 -3.86 -12.72
CA VAL A 623 27.76 -3.64 -12.33
C VAL A 623 26.79 -4.34 -13.29
N GLU A 624 27.10 -4.38 -14.59
CA GLU A 624 26.29 -5.06 -15.60
C GLU A 624 26.37 -6.58 -15.52
N SER A 625 27.50 -7.11 -15.03
CA SER A 625 27.72 -8.54 -14.87
C SER A 625 27.04 -9.10 -13.61
N ASP A 626 26.91 -8.29 -12.55
CA ASP A 626 26.31 -8.72 -11.29
C ASP A 626 24.77 -8.64 -11.31
N PRO A 627 24.05 -9.77 -11.28
CA PRO A 627 22.59 -9.79 -11.24
C PRO A 627 22.01 -9.00 -10.06
N TYR A 628 22.66 -9.03 -8.89
CA TYR A 628 22.21 -8.34 -7.69
C TYR A 628 22.29 -6.82 -7.87
N ALA A 629 23.41 -6.30 -8.35
CA ALA A 629 23.59 -4.87 -8.63
C ALA A 629 22.59 -4.35 -9.69
N ARG A 630 22.37 -5.10 -10.78
CA ARG A 630 21.37 -4.72 -11.80
C ARG A 630 19.97 -4.62 -11.23
N ALA A 631 19.57 -5.64 -10.47
CA ALA A 631 18.25 -5.72 -9.85
C ALA A 631 18.04 -4.59 -8.83
N LEU A 632 19.07 -4.30 -8.04
CA LEU A 632 19.05 -3.23 -7.05
C LEU A 632 18.95 -1.86 -7.71
N LEU A 633 19.71 -1.63 -8.78
CA LEU A 633 19.69 -0.36 -9.50
C LEU A 633 18.31 -0.07 -10.11
N LEU A 634 17.72 -1.02 -10.84
CA LEU A 634 16.38 -0.88 -11.43
C LEU A 634 15.30 -0.71 -10.35
N THR A 635 15.49 -1.36 -9.21
CA THR A 635 14.64 -1.16 -8.04
C THR A 635 14.75 0.26 -7.52
N LEU A 636 15.95 0.83 -7.39
CA LEU A 636 16.12 2.23 -6.95
C LEU A 636 15.50 3.23 -7.94
N CYS A 637 15.52 2.92 -9.24
CA CYS A 637 14.88 3.74 -10.27
C CYS A 637 13.34 3.69 -10.22
N GLY A 638 12.75 2.79 -9.43
CA GLY A 638 11.31 2.75 -9.20
C GLY A 638 10.59 1.51 -9.73
N ALA A 639 11.26 0.51 -10.31
CA ALA A 639 10.58 -0.72 -10.73
C ALA A 639 9.92 -1.39 -9.52
N ASN A 640 8.59 -1.61 -9.53
CA ASN A 640 7.88 -2.21 -8.39
C ASN A 640 7.83 -3.73 -8.45
N VAL A 641 7.59 -4.30 -9.63
CA VAL A 641 7.81 -5.72 -9.92
C VAL A 641 8.83 -5.83 -11.04
N LEU A 642 9.89 -6.59 -10.78
CA LEU A 642 11.01 -6.74 -11.69
C LEU A 642 11.25 -8.23 -11.95
N VAL A 643 11.33 -8.62 -13.21
CA VAL A 643 11.81 -9.95 -13.62
C VAL A 643 13.07 -9.76 -14.44
N LEU A 644 14.12 -10.52 -14.15
CA LEU A 644 15.38 -10.49 -14.90
C LEU A 644 15.98 -11.89 -15.02
N ASN A 645 16.63 -12.15 -16.14
CA ASN A 645 17.50 -13.31 -16.26
C ASN A 645 18.83 -13.06 -15.53
N GLN A 646 19.30 -14.07 -14.82
CA GLN A 646 20.55 -13.99 -14.06
C GLN A 646 21.76 -14.23 -14.96
N TRP A 647 21.67 -15.11 -15.97
CA TRP A 647 22.76 -15.49 -16.87
C TRP A 647 22.31 -15.71 -18.32
N ALA A 648 23.29 -15.81 -19.22
CA ALA A 648 23.14 -16.11 -20.65
C ALA A 648 22.36 -17.41 -20.89
N THR A 649 21.45 -17.39 -21.88
CA THR A 649 20.61 -18.52 -22.26
C THR A 649 20.35 -18.57 -23.77
N THR A 650 19.74 -19.65 -24.24
CA THR A 650 19.42 -19.84 -25.67
C THR A 650 18.19 -19.01 -26.07
N PHE A 651 18.10 -18.67 -27.36
CA PHE A 651 16.89 -18.04 -27.92
C PHE A 651 15.64 -18.92 -27.71
N ASN A 652 15.78 -20.24 -27.86
CA ASN A 652 14.71 -21.20 -27.60
C ASN A 652 14.26 -21.20 -26.13
N GLY A 653 15.21 -21.13 -25.18
CA GLY A 653 14.92 -21.06 -23.75
C GLY A 653 14.09 -19.83 -23.38
N ASN A 654 14.48 -18.64 -23.86
CA ASN A 654 13.71 -17.41 -23.66
C ASN A 654 12.34 -17.44 -24.37
N ARG A 655 12.25 -18.05 -25.56
CA ARG A 655 10.97 -18.22 -26.27
C ARG A 655 10.00 -19.11 -25.47
N ARG A 656 10.49 -20.24 -24.94
CA ARG A 656 9.70 -21.14 -24.09
C ARG A 656 9.27 -20.48 -22.79
N LEU A 657 10.19 -19.78 -22.13
CA LEU A 657 9.92 -19.05 -20.90
C LEU A 657 8.84 -17.98 -21.13
N ALA A 658 8.93 -17.22 -22.22
CA ALA A 658 7.91 -16.26 -22.62
C ALA A 658 6.55 -16.95 -22.86
N ASN A 659 6.51 -18.05 -23.63
CA ASN A 659 5.28 -18.82 -23.87
C ASN A 659 4.66 -19.32 -22.56
N GLY A 660 5.46 -19.93 -21.69
CA GLY A 660 5.04 -20.44 -20.39
C GLY A 660 4.47 -19.36 -19.47
N LEU A 661 5.14 -18.20 -19.43
CA LEU A 661 4.65 -17.03 -18.73
C LEU A 661 3.27 -16.60 -19.25
N PHE A 662 3.10 -16.49 -20.57
CA PHE A 662 1.81 -16.11 -21.17
C PHE A 662 0.71 -17.13 -20.91
N GLN A 663 1.00 -18.43 -20.95
CA GLN A 663 0.04 -19.47 -20.61
C GLN A 663 -0.39 -19.39 -19.14
N GLY A 664 0.55 -19.14 -18.22
CA GLY A 664 0.24 -18.92 -16.81
C GLY A 664 -0.62 -17.67 -16.58
N ILE A 665 -0.28 -16.57 -17.26
CA ILE A 665 -1.08 -15.34 -17.26
C ILE A 665 -2.49 -15.61 -17.80
N ALA A 666 -2.62 -16.34 -18.90
CA ALA A 666 -3.92 -16.73 -19.48
C ALA A 666 -4.74 -17.59 -18.52
N LYS A 667 -4.11 -18.35 -17.60
CA LYS A 667 -4.77 -19.09 -16.51
C LYS A 667 -5.12 -18.22 -15.29
N GLY A 668 -4.79 -16.93 -15.30
CA GLY A 668 -5.03 -16.01 -14.18
C GLY A 668 -3.97 -16.11 -13.07
N TYR A 669 -2.82 -16.74 -13.35
CA TYR A 669 -1.75 -16.82 -12.36
C TYR A 669 -1.01 -15.49 -12.24
N SER A 670 -0.46 -15.27 -11.04
CA SER A 670 0.46 -14.17 -10.79
C SER A 670 1.79 -14.42 -11.52
N VAL A 671 2.57 -13.38 -11.84
CA VAL A 671 3.83 -13.52 -12.59
C VAL A 671 4.77 -14.56 -11.96
N GLY A 672 4.94 -14.50 -10.63
CA GLY A 672 5.81 -15.44 -9.90
C GLY A 672 5.27 -16.87 -9.95
N ARG A 673 3.95 -17.04 -9.81
CA ARG A 673 3.30 -18.35 -9.91
C ARG A 673 3.37 -18.91 -11.33
N ALA A 674 3.19 -18.07 -12.35
CA ALA A 674 3.24 -18.46 -13.76
C ALA A 674 4.62 -19.02 -14.14
N LEU A 675 5.69 -18.30 -13.80
CA LEU A 675 7.07 -18.74 -14.05
C LEU A 675 7.39 -20.04 -13.32
N LYS A 676 7.02 -20.12 -12.04
CA LYS A 676 7.25 -21.33 -11.24
C LYS A 676 6.49 -22.55 -11.78
N ARG A 677 5.18 -22.43 -11.99
CA ARG A 677 4.34 -23.53 -12.48
C ARG A 677 4.74 -24.01 -13.87
N PHE A 678 5.16 -23.09 -14.74
CA PHE A 678 5.71 -23.45 -16.05
C PHE A 678 6.96 -24.31 -15.88
N SER A 679 7.89 -23.87 -15.04
CA SER A 679 9.14 -24.60 -14.80
C SER A 679 8.95 -25.99 -14.18
N GLU A 680 7.81 -26.23 -13.51
CA GLU A 680 7.44 -27.52 -12.92
C GLU A 680 6.71 -28.45 -13.90
N SER A 681 6.26 -27.95 -15.05
CA SER A 681 5.51 -28.75 -16.02
C SER A 681 6.42 -29.77 -16.72
N SER A 682 5.92 -31.01 -16.87
CA SER A 682 6.63 -32.07 -17.59
C SER A 682 6.03 -32.29 -18.97
N VAL A 683 6.88 -32.56 -19.96
CA VAL A 683 6.49 -32.79 -21.37
C VAL A 683 6.52 -34.29 -21.66
N ALA A 684 5.55 -34.81 -22.41
CA ALA A 684 5.57 -36.21 -22.86
C ALA A 684 6.54 -36.37 -24.04
N ALA A 685 7.38 -37.41 -24.03
CA ALA A 685 8.42 -37.64 -25.05
C ALA A 685 7.89 -37.86 -26.50
N SER A 686 6.59 -38.03 -26.72
CA SER A 686 6.01 -38.43 -28.01
C SER A 686 5.47 -37.31 -28.91
N THR A 687 5.56 -36.03 -28.53
CA THR A 687 5.09 -34.92 -29.40
C THR A 687 6.25 -34.25 -30.14
N THR A 688 6.74 -34.90 -31.19
CA THR A 688 7.37 -34.18 -32.29
C THR A 688 6.28 -33.41 -33.04
N SER A 689 6.44 -32.09 -33.18
CA SER A 689 5.71 -31.21 -34.13
C SER A 689 4.25 -30.76 -33.83
N ALA A 690 3.86 -30.52 -32.58
CA ALA A 690 2.62 -29.77 -32.30
C ALA A 690 2.77 -28.77 -31.14
N PRO A 691 2.13 -27.58 -31.17
CA PRO A 691 2.16 -26.64 -30.06
C PRO A 691 1.58 -27.29 -28.81
N LEU A 692 2.33 -27.18 -27.70
CA LEU A 692 2.00 -27.74 -26.39
C LEU A 692 0.58 -27.34 -25.94
N SER A 693 -0.39 -28.23 -26.15
CA SER A 693 -1.66 -28.23 -25.44
C SER A 693 -1.53 -29.13 -24.22
N VAL A 694 -1.28 -28.54 -23.05
CA VAL A 694 -1.34 -29.29 -21.80
C VAL A 694 -2.81 -29.65 -21.56
N VAL A 695 -3.08 -30.96 -21.58
CA VAL A 695 -4.36 -31.62 -21.30
C VAL A 695 -5.15 -30.88 -20.22
N ALA A 696 -6.35 -30.44 -20.57
CA ALA A 696 -7.29 -29.81 -19.66
C ALA A 696 -7.85 -30.86 -18.69
N ASN A 697 -7.41 -30.82 -17.43
CA ASN A 697 -8.22 -31.37 -16.33
C ASN A 697 -9.10 -30.25 -15.78
N THR A 698 -10.29 -30.13 -16.38
CA THR A 698 -11.44 -29.43 -15.82
C THR A 698 -12.16 -30.34 -14.82
N THR A 699 -12.16 -30.01 -13.53
CA THR A 699 -13.27 -30.39 -12.64
C THR A 699 -13.46 -29.35 -11.55
N SER A 700 -14.70 -28.87 -11.49
CA SER A 700 -15.35 -27.98 -10.52
C SER A 700 -15.67 -28.67 -9.19
N ASP A 701 -15.60 -27.88 -8.11
CA ASP A 701 -16.35 -27.87 -6.84
C ASP A 701 -16.88 -29.14 -6.12
N SER A 702 -16.74 -29.04 -4.79
CA SER A 702 -17.62 -29.50 -3.69
C SER A 702 -17.28 -30.77 -2.88
N THR A 703 -17.12 -30.54 -1.57
CA THR A 703 -17.48 -31.35 -0.39
C THR A 703 -17.79 -32.85 -0.56
N LEU A 704 -17.01 -33.73 0.09
CA LEU A 704 -17.44 -34.78 1.05
C LEU A 704 -16.26 -35.66 1.51
N ALA A 705 -16.47 -36.35 2.64
CA ALA A 705 -15.51 -37.07 3.48
C ALA A 705 -14.99 -38.42 2.87
N PRO A 706 -14.07 -39.16 3.53
CA PRO A 706 -13.14 -40.07 2.87
C PRO A 706 -13.70 -41.48 2.65
N GLY A 707 -13.41 -42.03 1.49
CA GLY A 707 -13.54 -43.46 1.20
C GLY A 707 -12.56 -43.87 0.11
N SER A 708 -11.60 -44.72 0.45
CA SER A 708 -10.96 -45.66 -0.50
C SER A 708 -12.04 -46.53 -1.16
N PRO A 709 -11.87 -47.19 -2.34
CA PRO A 709 -10.60 -47.73 -2.86
C PRO A 709 -10.51 -47.83 -4.42
N THR A 710 -9.52 -48.62 -4.86
CA THR A 710 -9.39 -49.38 -6.14
C THR A 710 -8.76 -48.72 -7.37
N ALA A 711 -7.62 -49.32 -7.73
CA ALA A 711 -6.83 -49.11 -8.92
C ALA A 711 -7.58 -49.58 -10.19
N ALA A 712 -7.57 -48.74 -11.21
CA ALA A 712 -7.77 -49.14 -12.60
C ALA A 712 -6.52 -48.70 -13.38
N SER A 713 -5.90 -49.69 -14.00
CA SER A 713 -4.72 -49.60 -14.85
C SER A 713 -5.09 -49.01 -16.21
N ASP A 714 -4.53 -47.84 -16.55
CA ASP A 714 -4.42 -47.39 -17.93
C ASP A 714 -2.94 -47.22 -18.28
N GLY A 715 -2.47 -48.12 -19.14
CA GLY A 715 -1.14 -48.12 -19.70
C GLY A 715 -1.00 -47.06 -20.78
N ASN A 716 -0.17 -46.06 -20.52
CA ASN A 716 0.56 -45.34 -21.55
C ASN A 716 1.81 -44.69 -20.92
N THR A 717 2.87 -45.48 -20.71
CA THR A 717 4.15 -45.03 -20.16
C THR A 717 4.97 -44.33 -21.25
N GLY A 718 4.58 -43.11 -21.60
CA GLY A 718 5.48 -42.17 -22.27
C GLY A 718 6.39 -41.52 -21.23
N ALA A 719 7.71 -41.64 -21.39
CA ALA A 719 8.69 -41.03 -20.49
C ALA A 719 8.41 -39.51 -20.39
N LYS A 720 8.20 -39.04 -19.15
CA LYS A 720 8.02 -37.60 -18.87
C LYS A 720 9.39 -36.93 -18.89
N LEU A 721 9.46 -35.73 -19.44
CA LEU A 721 10.66 -34.91 -19.55
C LEU A 721 10.49 -33.64 -18.71
N GLN A 722 11.52 -33.25 -17.96
CA GLN A 722 11.54 -32.04 -17.13
C GLN A 722 12.61 -31.07 -17.63
N GLN A 723 12.34 -29.77 -17.56
CA GLN A 723 13.31 -28.74 -17.94
C GLN A 723 14.52 -28.75 -17.00
N LYS A 724 15.73 -28.62 -17.57
CA LYS A 724 16.99 -28.49 -16.85
C LYS A 724 16.98 -27.31 -15.87
N ASN A 725 17.62 -27.48 -14.71
CA ASN A 725 17.62 -26.54 -13.59
C ASN A 725 18.16 -25.17 -13.99
N ARG A 726 19.19 -25.10 -14.84
CA ARG A 726 19.77 -23.82 -15.29
C ARG A 726 18.82 -22.94 -16.09
N PHE A 727 17.77 -23.50 -16.69
CA PHE A 727 16.73 -22.71 -17.38
C PHE A 727 15.56 -22.40 -16.44
N ARG A 728 15.20 -23.36 -15.59
CA ARG A 728 14.13 -23.25 -14.60
C ARG A 728 14.35 -22.12 -13.59
N TYR A 729 15.59 -21.95 -13.11
CA TYR A 729 15.92 -20.97 -12.07
C TYR A 729 16.65 -19.73 -12.60
N ASN A 730 16.69 -19.53 -13.93
CA ASN A 730 17.28 -18.32 -14.52
C ASN A 730 16.43 -17.05 -14.26
N PRO A 731 15.11 -17.02 -14.58
CA PRO A 731 14.31 -15.82 -14.36
C PRO A 731 14.04 -15.60 -12.87
N LEU A 732 14.56 -14.50 -12.33
CA LEU A 732 14.39 -14.12 -10.94
C LEU A 732 13.37 -12.99 -10.81
N VAL A 733 12.45 -13.12 -9.86
CA VAL A 733 11.38 -12.14 -9.63
C VAL A 733 11.64 -11.36 -8.35
N TYR A 734 11.62 -10.03 -8.43
CA TYR A 734 11.77 -9.12 -7.31
C TYR A 734 10.47 -8.38 -6.97
N GLY A 735 10.16 -8.29 -5.67
CA GLY A 735 8.96 -7.64 -5.12
C GLY A 735 7.75 -8.57 -4.96
N LEU A 736 6.54 -7.99 -4.80
CA LEU A 736 5.29 -8.76 -4.69
C LEU A 736 4.80 -9.18 -6.08
N ALA A 737 5.18 -10.36 -6.53
CA ALA A 737 4.77 -10.90 -7.82
C ALA A 737 3.29 -11.33 -7.90
N ASN A 738 2.41 -10.77 -7.05
CA ASN A 738 0.96 -11.05 -6.97
C ASN A 738 0.16 -10.42 -8.13
N LEU A 739 0.86 -9.89 -9.13
CA LEU A 739 0.27 -9.28 -10.30
C LEU A 739 -0.34 -10.36 -11.18
N VAL A 740 -1.66 -10.52 -11.10
CA VAL A 740 -2.45 -11.21 -12.11
C VAL A 740 -2.54 -10.28 -13.32
N LEU A 741 -1.88 -10.67 -14.40
CA LEU A 741 -1.86 -9.89 -15.65
C LEU A 741 -3.09 -10.17 -16.54
N ARG A 742 -4.04 -10.96 -16.04
CA ARG A 742 -5.31 -11.30 -16.68
C ARG A 742 -6.39 -10.27 -16.28
N ASN A 743 -7.22 -9.88 -17.23
CA ASN A 743 -8.39 -9.00 -17.01
C ASN A 743 -9.57 -9.73 -16.33
N ASP A 744 -9.29 -10.57 -15.33
CA ASP A 744 -10.28 -11.38 -14.63
C ASP A 744 -10.47 -10.85 -13.21
N ALA A 745 -11.30 -9.82 -13.03
CA ALA A 745 -11.91 -9.57 -11.73
C ALA A 745 -13.25 -8.82 -11.87
N PRO A 746 -14.27 -9.23 -11.07
CA PRO A 746 -15.54 -8.54 -10.94
C PRO A 746 -15.28 -7.16 -10.30
N HIS A 747 -15.91 -6.13 -10.87
CA HIS A 747 -15.70 -4.74 -10.49
C HIS A 747 -16.03 -4.46 -9.02
N PHE A 748 -14.98 -4.40 -8.19
CA PHE A 748 -14.96 -3.60 -6.96
C PHE A 748 -13.78 -2.62 -7.04
N GLN A 749 -13.91 -1.64 -7.94
CA GLN A 749 -12.98 -0.52 -8.09
C GLN A 749 -13.76 0.79 -7.86
N LEU A 750 -13.41 1.51 -6.81
CA LEU A 750 -14.05 2.76 -6.36
C LEU A 750 -13.30 4.01 -6.86
N GLY A 751 -12.50 3.94 -7.93
CA GLY A 751 -11.69 5.12 -8.31
C GLY A 751 -11.12 5.21 -9.72
N MET A 752 -11.16 4.15 -10.54
CA MET A 752 -10.67 4.20 -11.93
C MET A 752 -11.57 3.45 -12.93
N THR A 753 -12.83 3.26 -12.58
CA THR A 753 -13.88 2.68 -13.43
C THR A 753 -14.79 3.76 -14.01
N ILE A 754 -14.34 5.02 -14.09
CA ILE A 754 -15.16 6.10 -14.65
C ILE A 754 -15.22 6.01 -16.19
N ALA A 755 -14.38 5.20 -16.84
CA ALA A 755 -14.33 5.12 -18.31
C ALA A 755 -14.52 3.72 -18.92
N SER A 756 -14.43 2.62 -18.16
CA SER A 756 -14.39 1.26 -18.74
C SER A 756 -15.77 0.64 -19.02
N GLU A 757 -16.87 1.20 -18.48
CA GLU A 757 -18.25 0.75 -18.78
C GLU A 757 -19.00 1.70 -19.73
N MET A 758 -18.46 2.90 -19.97
CA MET A 758 -19.13 3.96 -20.72
C MET A 758 -18.78 3.85 -22.20
N SER A 759 -19.78 3.90 -23.08
CA SER A 759 -19.48 3.93 -24.52
C SER A 759 -18.64 5.16 -24.89
N ARG A 760 -17.94 5.10 -26.03
CA ARG A 760 -17.16 6.24 -26.56
C ARG A 760 -17.98 7.53 -26.64
N ARG A 761 -19.30 7.43 -26.92
CA ARG A 761 -20.22 8.57 -26.94
C ARG A 761 -20.44 9.14 -25.55
N THR A 762 -20.69 8.27 -24.57
CA THR A 762 -20.85 8.69 -23.17
C THR A 762 -19.57 9.34 -22.63
N LEU A 763 -18.40 8.79 -22.93
CA LEU A 763 -17.12 9.40 -22.55
C LEU A 763 -16.92 10.77 -23.21
N ALA A 764 -17.30 10.92 -24.49
CA ALA A 764 -17.25 12.20 -25.18
C ALA A 764 -18.19 13.25 -24.56
N LEU A 765 -19.37 12.85 -24.07
CA LEU A 765 -20.29 13.76 -23.37
C LEU A 765 -19.69 14.27 -22.05
N PHE A 766 -19.09 13.39 -21.24
CA PHE A 766 -18.39 13.81 -20.02
C PHE A 766 -17.15 14.65 -20.32
N GLY A 767 -16.41 14.31 -21.37
CA GLY A 767 -15.28 15.11 -21.86
C GLY A 767 -15.70 16.51 -22.31
N GLY A 768 -16.82 16.62 -23.04
CA GLY A 768 -17.40 17.89 -23.44
C GLY A 768 -17.89 18.72 -22.25
N ALA A 769 -18.51 18.07 -21.26
CA ALA A 769 -18.94 18.72 -20.02
C ALA A 769 -17.76 19.25 -19.18
N LEU A 770 -16.64 18.51 -19.13
CA LEU A 770 -15.40 18.97 -18.50
C LEU A 770 -14.79 20.14 -19.28
N LEU A 771 -14.68 20.03 -20.60
CA LEU A 771 -14.14 21.09 -21.45
C LEU A 771 -14.92 22.40 -21.27
N LEU A 772 -16.26 22.34 -21.27
CA LEU A 772 -17.12 23.49 -21.02
C LEU A 772 -16.80 24.18 -19.69
N ARG A 773 -16.62 23.41 -18.61
CA ARG A 773 -16.29 23.94 -17.28
C ARG A 773 -14.88 24.55 -17.25
N LEU A 774 -13.90 23.91 -17.88
CA LEU A 774 -12.55 24.45 -17.99
C LEU A 774 -12.51 25.76 -18.77
N VAL A 775 -13.24 25.85 -19.89
CA VAL A 775 -13.39 27.09 -20.67
C VAL A 775 -14.03 28.19 -19.81
N LEU A 776 -15.05 27.86 -19.03
CA LEU A 776 -15.70 28.82 -18.15
C LEU A 776 -14.84 29.24 -16.95
N LEU A 777 -13.94 28.38 -16.44
CA LEU A 777 -12.95 28.79 -15.45
C LEU A 777 -11.97 29.82 -16.02
N VAL A 778 -11.50 29.62 -17.25
CA VAL A 778 -10.63 30.57 -17.96
C VAL A 778 -11.37 31.87 -18.24
N TYR A 779 -12.60 31.77 -18.77
CA TYR A 779 -13.46 32.93 -19.01
C TYR A 779 -13.75 33.70 -17.71
N GLY A 780 -14.04 32.98 -16.62
CA GLY A 780 -14.29 33.56 -15.32
C GLY A 780 -13.10 34.37 -14.82
N HIS A 781 -11.88 33.85 -14.97
CA HIS A 781 -10.67 34.59 -14.65
C HIS A 781 -10.52 35.85 -15.51
N LEU A 782 -10.76 35.78 -16.82
CA LEU A 782 -10.72 36.94 -17.71
C LEU A 782 -11.77 38.00 -17.32
N GLN A 783 -13.00 37.56 -17.03
CA GLN A 783 -14.07 38.44 -16.57
C GLN A 783 -13.69 39.12 -15.24
N ASP A 784 -13.15 38.38 -14.29
CA ASP A 784 -12.71 38.93 -13.00
C ASP A 784 -11.59 39.97 -13.14
N VAL A 785 -10.74 39.87 -14.16
CA VAL A 785 -9.67 40.85 -14.42
C VAL A 785 -10.19 42.10 -15.14
N TYR A 786 -11.02 41.93 -16.17
CA TYR A 786 -11.36 43.02 -17.10
C TYR A 786 -12.74 43.66 -16.89
N MET A 787 -13.65 43.01 -16.16
CA MET A 787 -15.02 43.51 -15.94
C MET A 787 -15.23 43.98 -14.50
N GLY A 788 -16.12 44.97 -14.34
CA GLY A 788 -16.54 45.45 -13.03
C GLY A 788 -17.36 44.42 -12.25
N VAL A 789 -18.20 43.65 -12.95
CA VAL A 789 -19.00 42.57 -12.35
C VAL A 789 -18.20 41.26 -12.35
N LYS A 790 -17.84 40.79 -11.15
CA LYS A 790 -17.05 39.57 -10.97
C LYS A 790 -17.85 38.31 -11.29
N TYR A 791 -17.17 37.38 -11.96
CA TYR A 791 -17.61 36.02 -12.18
C TYR A 791 -17.46 35.18 -10.91
N THR A 792 -16.34 35.29 -10.19
CA THR A 792 -16.14 34.51 -8.96
C THR A 792 -17.22 34.81 -7.92
N ASP A 793 -17.72 33.76 -7.26
CA ASP A 793 -18.65 33.91 -6.14
C ASP A 793 -17.90 34.47 -4.93
N VAL A 794 -18.49 35.43 -4.23
CA VAL A 794 -17.89 36.06 -3.04
C VAL A 794 -17.64 35.03 -1.94
N ASP A 795 -18.49 34.00 -1.86
CA ASP A 795 -18.31 32.89 -0.94
C ASP A 795 -16.96 32.17 -1.15
N TYR A 796 -16.44 32.13 -2.38
CA TYR A 796 -15.15 31.49 -2.68
C TYR A 796 -13.98 32.18 -1.97
N ASP A 797 -14.03 33.51 -1.90
CA ASP A 797 -13.01 34.30 -1.20
C ASP A 797 -13.13 34.09 0.30
N VAL A 798 -14.36 34.03 0.84
CA VAL A 798 -14.61 33.72 2.26
C VAL A 798 -14.07 32.34 2.64
N TYR A 799 -14.25 31.32 1.78
CA TYR A 799 -13.67 29.99 1.99
C TYR A 799 -12.14 30.03 1.99
N THR A 800 -11.56 30.78 1.05
CA THR A 800 -10.11 30.88 0.87
C THR A 800 -9.46 31.63 2.03
N ASP A 801 -10.09 32.70 2.52
CA ASP A 801 -9.66 33.44 3.70
C ASP A 801 -9.72 32.59 4.97
N ALA A 802 -10.81 31.85 5.17
CA ALA A 802 -10.91 30.93 6.31
C ALA A 802 -9.82 29.84 6.27
N ALA A 803 -9.45 29.38 5.07
CA ALA A 803 -8.31 28.49 4.89
C ALA A 803 -6.96 29.17 5.20
N ARG A 804 -6.80 30.47 4.89
CA ARG A 804 -5.61 31.26 5.27
C ARG A 804 -5.50 31.38 6.80
N GLU A 805 -6.61 31.62 7.50
CA GLU A 805 -6.63 31.64 8.96
C GLU A 805 -6.20 30.29 9.55
N MET A 806 -6.75 29.18 9.04
CA MET A 806 -6.33 27.84 9.47
C MET A 806 -4.85 27.55 9.16
N ALA A 807 -4.34 28.00 8.02
CA ALA A 807 -2.93 27.85 7.66
C ALA A 807 -2.00 28.66 8.58
N ALA A 808 -2.48 29.79 9.11
CA ALA A 808 -1.78 30.60 10.12
C ALA A 808 -1.89 30.03 11.54
N GLY A 809 -2.64 28.95 11.75
CA GLY A 809 -2.89 28.33 13.06
C GLY A 809 -4.08 28.93 13.83
N ASN A 810 -4.85 29.80 13.19
CA ASN A 810 -6.03 30.47 13.76
C ASN A 810 -7.32 29.67 13.48
N SER A 811 -8.45 30.12 14.05
CA SER A 811 -9.76 29.53 13.81
C SER A 811 -10.28 29.93 12.41
N PRO A 812 -10.92 29.02 11.64
CA PRO A 812 -11.56 29.42 10.38
C PRO A 812 -12.69 30.45 10.60
N PHE A 813 -13.22 30.54 11.82
CA PHE A 813 -14.23 31.52 12.20
C PHE A 813 -13.66 32.90 12.57
N ASP A 814 -12.33 33.05 12.64
CA ASP A 814 -11.68 34.36 12.78
C ASP A 814 -11.85 35.18 11.49
N ARG A 815 -12.05 34.50 10.35
CA ARG A 815 -12.61 35.13 9.16
C ARG A 815 -14.08 35.49 9.42
N THR A 816 -14.32 36.78 9.60
CA THR A 816 -15.67 37.34 9.70
C THR A 816 -16.55 36.84 8.55
N THR A 817 -17.81 36.51 8.82
CA THR A 817 -18.79 35.97 7.85
C THR A 817 -18.56 34.55 7.35
N TYR A 818 -17.56 33.80 7.87
CA TYR A 818 -17.50 32.35 7.65
C TYR A 818 -18.66 31.66 8.40
N ARG A 819 -19.54 30.98 7.67
CA ARG A 819 -20.78 30.33 8.18
C ARG A 819 -20.87 28.85 7.81
N TYR A 820 -19.73 28.23 7.54
CA TYR A 820 -19.65 26.88 6.97
C TYR A 820 -18.93 25.93 7.92
N THR A 821 -19.07 24.62 7.69
CA THR A 821 -18.33 23.62 8.49
C THR A 821 -16.81 23.83 8.38
N PRO A 822 -16.02 23.62 9.44
CA PRO A 822 -14.57 23.66 9.35
C PRO A 822 -13.98 22.68 8.32
N VAL A 823 -14.71 21.61 7.98
CA VAL A 823 -14.33 20.68 6.91
C VAL A 823 -14.12 21.40 5.58
N LEU A 824 -14.95 22.40 5.26
CA LEU A 824 -14.83 23.14 4.02
C LEU A 824 -13.55 24.00 4.00
N ALA A 825 -13.23 24.71 5.09
CA ALA A 825 -11.98 25.46 5.20
C ALA A 825 -10.75 24.54 5.06
N VAL A 826 -10.79 23.34 5.66
CA VAL A 826 -9.72 22.33 5.48
C VAL A 826 -9.58 21.91 4.02
N LEU A 827 -10.69 21.64 3.32
CA LEU A 827 -10.68 21.29 1.89
C LEU A 827 -10.14 22.42 1.00
N MET A 828 -10.13 23.65 1.51
CA MET A 828 -9.68 24.85 0.81
C MET A 828 -8.23 25.24 1.12
N LEU A 829 -7.54 24.54 2.03
CA LEU A 829 -6.09 24.73 2.28
C LEU A 829 -5.22 24.66 1.02
N PRO A 830 -5.51 23.81 0.00
CA PRO A 830 -4.78 23.85 -1.27
C PRO A 830 -4.86 25.18 -2.02
N ASN A 831 -5.88 26.02 -1.77
CA ASN A 831 -5.91 27.38 -2.33
C ASN A 831 -4.76 28.24 -1.82
N VAL A 832 -4.34 28.00 -0.59
CA VAL A 832 -3.25 28.73 0.08
C VAL A 832 -1.90 28.12 -0.27
N PHE A 833 -1.80 26.78 -0.23
CA PHE A 833 -0.52 26.09 -0.38
C PHE A 833 -0.11 25.73 -1.80
N VAL A 834 -1.07 25.62 -2.74
CA VAL A 834 -0.82 25.11 -4.09
C VAL A 834 -1.17 26.14 -5.16
N LEU A 835 -2.45 26.45 -5.30
CA LEU A 835 -2.96 27.39 -6.29
C LEU A 835 -4.34 27.88 -5.87
N GLU A 836 -4.60 29.18 -5.94
CA GLU A 836 -5.85 29.80 -5.49
C GLU A 836 -7.11 29.26 -6.20
N VAL A 837 -6.98 28.64 -7.39
CA VAL A 837 -8.09 28.04 -8.16
C VAL A 837 -8.40 26.59 -7.75
N SER A 838 -7.62 25.99 -6.84
CA SER A 838 -7.73 24.57 -6.47
C SER A 838 -9.13 24.17 -5.98
N GLY A 839 -9.78 25.04 -5.20
CA GLY A 839 -11.14 24.85 -4.71
C GLY A 839 -12.18 24.82 -5.83
N LYS A 840 -12.06 25.70 -6.84
CA LYS A 840 -12.93 25.67 -8.03
C LYS A 840 -12.76 24.36 -8.80
N LEU A 841 -11.53 23.87 -8.93
CA LEU A 841 -11.26 22.57 -9.55
C LEU A 841 -11.89 21.42 -8.75
N LEU A 842 -11.83 21.48 -7.42
CA LEU A 842 -12.51 20.51 -6.55
C LEU A 842 -14.03 20.54 -6.75
N PHE A 843 -14.66 21.71 -6.80
CA PHE A 843 -16.10 21.82 -6.98
C PHE A 843 -16.56 21.37 -8.36
N VAL A 844 -15.78 21.66 -9.42
CA VAL A 844 -15.99 21.13 -10.77
C VAL A 844 -15.84 19.62 -10.82
N ALA A 845 -14.85 19.05 -10.11
CA ALA A 845 -14.68 17.61 -10.03
C ALA A 845 -15.87 16.95 -9.34
N CYS A 846 -16.34 17.49 -8.21
CA CYS A 846 -17.53 17.01 -7.51
C CYS A 846 -18.79 17.10 -8.38
N ASP A 847 -18.95 18.20 -9.13
CA ASP A 847 -20.07 18.40 -10.05
C ASP A 847 -20.11 17.39 -11.21
N LEU A 848 -18.95 17.03 -11.78
CA LEU A 848 -18.84 15.96 -12.78
C LEU A 848 -19.08 14.58 -12.16
N LEU A 849 -18.62 14.35 -10.93
CA LEU A 849 -18.89 13.12 -10.18
C LEU A 849 -20.39 12.96 -9.88
N VAL A 850 -21.13 14.03 -9.63
CA VAL A 850 -22.60 13.99 -9.53
C VAL A 850 -23.19 13.40 -10.82
N GLY A 851 -22.78 13.91 -11.98
CA GLY A 851 -23.19 13.37 -13.28
C GLY A 851 -22.89 11.87 -13.43
N HIS A 852 -21.73 11.43 -12.95
CA HIS A 852 -21.34 10.02 -12.98
C HIS A 852 -22.15 9.14 -12.01
N VAL A 853 -22.42 9.62 -10.79
CA VAL A 853 -23.26 8.92 -9.82
C VAL A 853 -24.69 8.78 -10.34
N LEU A 854 -25.23 9.82 -10.97
CA LEU A 854 -26.54 9.76 -11.65
C LEU A 854 -26.54 8.72 -12.76
N TYR A 855 -25.48 8.67 -13.58
CA TYR A 855 -25.32 7.65 -14.63
C TYR A 855 -25.34 6.23 -14.03
N GLN A 856 -24.59 6.01 -12.95
CA GLN A 856 -24.54 4.73 -12.24
C GLN A 856 -25.92 4.33 -11.66
N ILE A 857 -26.64 5.28 -11.05
CA ILE A 857 -28.01 5.03 -10.54
C ILE A 857 -28.93 4.61 -11.69
N LEU A 858 -28.90 5.31 -12.84
CA LEU A 858 -29.74 5.00 -14.00
C LEU A 858 -29.38 3.62 -14.61
N ARG A 859 -28.09 3.28 -14.69
CA ARG A 859 -27.61 1.97 -15.15
C ARG A 859 -28.03 0.83 -14.23
N LEU A 860 -27.98 1.04 -12.90
CA LEU A 860 -28.47 0.06 -11.92
C LEU A 860 -29.98 -0.18 -12.02
N ARG A 861 -30.73 0.81 -12.51
CA ARG A 861 -32.15 0.67 -12.83
C ARG A 861 -32.42 0.12 -14.23
N GLY A 862 -31.41 -0.39 -14.94
CA GLY A 862 -31.60 -1.15 -16.19
C GLY A 862 -31.69 -0.32 -17.46
N LEU A 863 -31.48 1.00 -17.39
CA LEU A 863 -31.47 1.83 -18.59
C LEU A 863 -30.25 1.51 -19.46
N PRO A 864 -30.41 1.40 -20.80
CA PRO A 864 -29.29 1.29 -21.74
C PRO A 864 -28.32 2.47 -21.61
N ASP A 865 -27.03 2.24 -21.90
CA ASP A 865 -25.95 3.23 -21.75
C ASP A 865 -26.29 4.57 -22.40
N GLN A 866 -26.81 4.54 -23.63
CA GLN A 866 -27.18 5.74 -24.37
C GLN A 866 -28.31 6.54 -23.69
N ASN A 867 -29.32 5.86 -23.15
CA ASN A 867 -30.45 6.54 -22.50
C ASN A 867 -30.01 7.09 -21.14
N ALA A 868 -29.26 6.32 -20.36
CA ALA A 868 -28.70 6.80 -19.09
C ALA A 868 -27.82 8.04 -19.30
N ALA A 869 -26.95 8.02 -20.33
CA ALA A 869 -26.12 9.17 -20.71
C ALA A 869 -26.96 10.39 -21.11
N MET A 870 -28.01 10.20 -21.90
CA MET A 870 -28.88 11.28 -22.36
C MET A 870 -29.62 11.96 -21.20
N TYR A 871 -30.13 11.20 -20.23
CA TYR A 871 -30.74 11.79 -19.03
C TYR A 871 -29.71 12.53 -18.16
N CYS A 872 -28.48 12.03 -18.05
CA CYS A 872 -27.40 12.72 -17.35
C CYS A 872 -27.00 14.06 -18.00
N CYS A 873 -27.23 14.25 -19.30
CA CYS A 873 -26.98 15.54 -19.97
C CYS A 873 -27.78 16.69 -19.34
N VAL A 874 -28.96 16.40 -18.76
CA VAL A 874 -29.78 17.38 -18.04
C VAL A 874 -29.01 18.02 -16.91
N TRP A 875 -28.13 17.29 -16.22
CA TRP A 875 -27.24 17.83 -15.18
C TRP A 875 -25.94 18.35 -15.78
N LEU A 876 -25.24 17.53 -16.58
CA LEU A 876 -23.90 17.84 -17.09
C LEU A 876 -23.84 19.14 -17.88
N PHE A 877 -24.93 19.52 -18.55
CA PHE A 877 -25.05 20.75 -19.33
C PHE A 877 -26.09 21.73 -18.75
N HIS A 878 -26.54 21.53 -17.52
CA HIS A 878 -27.44 22.47 -16.86
C HIS A 878 -26.69 23.80 -16.60
N PRO A 879 -27.23 24.96 -17.03
CA PRO A 879 -26.52 26.24 -16.90
C PRO A 879 -26.20 26.57 -15.43
N PHE A 880 -27.08 26.23 -14.48
CA PHE A 880 -26.80 26.47 -13.06
C PHE A 880 -25.72 25.55 -12.50
N SER A 881 -25.69 24.25 -12.83
CA SER A 881 -24.65 23.33 -12.32
C SER A 881 -23.27 23.72 -12.85
N VAL A 882 -23.21 23.98 -14.16
CA VAL A 882 -21.99 24.43 -14.82
C VAL A 882 -21.50 25.74 -14.19
N ASN A 883 -22.36 26.76 -14.11
CA ASN A 883 -21.97 28.09 -13.65
C ASN A 883 -21.65 28.12 -12.14
N ILE A 884 -22.48 27.53 -11.28
CA ILE A 884 -22.29 27.59 -9.81
C ILE A 884 -20.98 26.88 -9.41
N SER A 885 -20.66 25.74 -10.03
CA SER A 885 -19.42 25.02 -9.73
C SER A 885 -18.17 25.79 -10.20
N THR A 886 -18.20 26.39 -11.39
CA THR A 886 -17.07 27.16 -11.93
C THR A 886 -16.90 28.53 -11.27
N ARG A 887 -17.97 29.12 -10.72
CA ARG A 887 -17.90 30.36 -9.93
C ARG A 887 -17.22 30.17 -8.57
N GLY A 888 -17.14 28.94 -8.06
CA GLY A 888 -16.47 28.63 -6.79
C GLY A 888 -17.40 28.34 -5.62
N ASN A 889 -18.59 27.83 -5.86
CA ASN A 889 -19.50 27.43 -4.78
C ASN A 889 -19.38 25.93 -4.44
N ALA A 890 -19.38 25.60 -3.14
CA ALA A 890 -19.21 24.25 -2.62
C ALA A 890 -20.47 23.33 -2.67
N ASP A 891 -21.62 23.80 -3.16
CA ASP A 891 -22.89 23.07 -3.14
C ASP A 891 -22.85 21.74 -3.90
N SER A 892 -21.98 21.61 -4.91
CA SER A 892 -21.79 20.34 -5.64
C SER A 892 -21.29 19.20 -4.74
N ILE A 893 -20.56 19.51 -3.66
CA ILE A 893 -20.11 18.52 -2.66
C ILE A 893 -21.30 17.92 -1.92
N VAL A 894 -22.24 18.76 -1.46
CA VAL A 894 -23.41 18.29 -0.71
C VAL A 894 -24.32 17.45 -1.59
N VAL A 895 -24.57 17.92 -2.82
CA VAL A 895 -25.35 17.17 -3.82
C VAL A 895 -24.71 15.80 -4.10
N LEU A 896 -23.38 15.76 -4.23
CA LEU A 896 -22.64 14.50 -4.41
C LEU A 896 -22.85 13.55 -3.23
N LEU A 897 -22.68 14.04 -1.99
CA LEU A 897 -22.86 13.20 -0.79
C LEU A 897 -24.28 12.64 -0.67
N VAL A 898 -25.31 13.43 -0.99
CA VAL A 898 -26.70 12.98 -1.01
C VAL A 898 -26.91 11.91 -2.08
N LEU A 899 -26.44 12.11 -3.31
CA LEU A 899 -26.61 11.11 -4.38
C LEU A 899 -25.77 9.85 -4.17
N VAL A 900 -24.59 9.97 -3.57
CA VAL A 900 -23.77 8.83 -3.14
C VAL A 900 -24.50 8.04 -2.06
N SER A 901 -25.15 8.70 -1.10
CA SER A 901 -25.96 8.00 -0.08
C SER A 901 -27.08 7.17 -0.73
N LEU A 902 -27.76 7.72 -1.75
CA LEU A 902 -28.79 7.03 -2.53
C LEU A 902 -28.21 5.85 -3.32
N LEU A 903 -27.08 6.03 -4.02
CA LEU A 903 -26.42 4.97 -4.79
C LEU A 903 -25.97 3.80 -3.89
N LEU A 904 -25.36 4.12 -2.74
CA LEU A 904 -24.91 3.12 -1.76
C LEU A 904 -26.11 2.38 -1.13
N MET A 905 -27.22 3.10 -0.90
CA MET A 905 -28.47 2.50 -0.45
C MET A 905 -29.00 1.49 -1.48
N MET A 906 -29.02 1.85 -2.77
CA MET A 906 -29.40 0.94 -3.86
C MET A 906 -28.48 -0.29 -3.96
N ARG A 907 -27.20 -0.14 -3.64
CA ARG A 907 -26.23 -1.26 -3.59
C ARG A 907 -26.32 -2.08 -2.28
N LYS A 908 -27.33 -1.84 -1.44
CA LYS A 908 -27.51 -2.46 -0.10
C LYS A 908 -26.33 -2.24 0.86
N GLN A 909 -25.49 -1.22 0.63
CA GLN A 909 -24.37 -0.85 1.50
C GLN A 909 -24.84 0.14 2.57
N LEU A 910 -25.68 -0.35 3.50
CA LEU A 910 -26.43 0.48 4.45
C LEU A 910 -25.54 1.38 5.33
N VAL A 911 -24.45 0.84 5.88
CA VAL A 911 -23.54 1.58 6.77
C VAL A 911 -22.81 2.69 5.99
N LEU A 912 -22.29 2.41 4.81
CA LEU A 912 -21.62 3.43 3.99
C LEU A 912 -22.62 4.51 3.53
N SER A 913 -23.84 4.12 3.17
CA SER A 913 -24.92 5.06 2.86
C SER A 913 -25.22 5.99 4.04
N ALA A 914 -25.33 5.43 5.26
CA ALA A 914 -25.57 6.19 6.48
C ALA A 914 -24.41 7.16 6.80
N LEU A 915 -23.16 6.74 6.60
CA LEU A 915 -21.99 7.61 6.76
C LEU A 915 -21.99 8.76 5.73
N ALA A 916 -22.26 8.46 4.45
CA ALA A 916 -22.36 9.50 3.42
C ALA A 916 -23.47 10.51 3.71
N TYR A 917 -24.64 10.03 4.15
CA TYR A 917 -25.76 10.88 4.55
C TYR A 917 -25.44 11.73 5.79
N GLY A 918 -24.85 11.14 6.84
CA GLY A 918 -24.42 11.86 8.04
C GLY A 918 -23.40 12.97 7.73
N ALA A 919 -22.45 12.68 6.82
CA ALA A 919 -21.50 13.68 6.32
C ALA A 919 -22.21 14.79 5.53
N ALA A 920 -23.21 14.46 4.71
CA ALA A 920 -23.99 15.46 3.96
C ALA A 920 -24.69 16.45 4.89
N VAL A 921 -25.36 15.95 5.94
CA VAL A 921 -26.06 16.75 6.96
C VAL A 921 -25.07 17.58 7.79
N HIS A 922 -23.89 17.04 8.08
CA HIS A 922 -22.83 17.79 8.77
C HIS A 922 -22.31 18.96 7.91
N PHE A 923 -22.14 18.74 6.60
CA PHE A 923 -21.59 19.72 5.67
C PHE A 923 -22.55 20.90 5.43
N LYS A 924 -23.84 20.61 5.23
CA LYS A 924 -24.94 21.59 5.30
C LYS A 924 -26.13 20.93 5.97
N ILE A 925 -26.87 21.66 6.81
CA ILE A 925 -27.94 21.07 7.62
C ILE A 925 -29.17 20.62 6.81
N TYR A 926 -29.44 21.22 5.64
CA TYR A 926 -30.70 21.00 4.91
C TYR A 926 -31.02 19.54 4.51
N PRO A 927 -30.06 18.64 4.19
CA PRO A 927 -30.37 17.25 3.86
C PRO A 927 -31.07 16.50 5.01
N ILE A 928 -31.10 17.05 6.23
CA ILE A 928 -31.86 16.49 7.36
C ILE A 928 -33.35 16.27 7.02
N ILE A 929 -33.91 17.04 6.08
CA ILE A 929 -35.30 16.87 5.61
C ILE A 929 -35.56 15.49 4.99
N TYR A 930 -34.51 14.77 4.57
CA TYR A 930 -34.62 13.44 3.98
C TYR A 930 -34.71 12.32 5.01
N ALA A 931 -34.43 12.59 6.29
CA ALA A 931 -34.31 11.57 7.33
C ALA A 931 -35.57 10.69 7.41
N LEU A 932 -36.75 11.30 7.41
CA LEU A 932 -38.01 10.56 7.48
C LEU A 932 -38.24 9.71 6.22
N ALA A 933 -37.89 10.21 5.03
CA ALA A 933 -38.03 9.47 3.77
C ALA A 933 -37.13 8.22 3.76
N PHE A 934 -35.88 8.33 4.22
CA PHE A 934 -34.96 7.19 4.38
C PHE A 934 -35.51 6.15 5.37
N LEU A 935 -36.10 6.59 6.48
CA LEU A 935 -36.71 5.67 7.45
C LEU A 935 -37.94 4.96 6.88
N VAL A 936 -38.83 5.67 6.16
CA VAL A 936 -39.99 5.09 5.48
C VAL A 936 -39.55 4.06 4.43
N PHE A 937 -38.47 4.37 3.70
CA PHE A 937 -37.88 3.52 2.67
C PHE A 937 -37.34 2.18 3.20
N LEU A 938 -36.67 2.19 4.36
CA LEU A 938 -36.08 1.00 5.00
C LEU A 938 -37.16 0.09 5.61
N ASN A 939 -37.90 -0.61 4.76
CA ASN A 939 -39.03 -1.46 5.13
C ASN A 939 -38.82 -2.92 4.65
N GLY A 940 -39.88 -3.74 4.67
CA GLY A 940 -39.83 -5.15 4.24
C GLY A 940 -39.48 -5.38 2.76
N ASP A 941 -39.74 -4.40 1.89
CA ASP A 941 -39.41 -4.50 0.46
C ASP A 941 -37.90 -4.32 0.20
N PHE A 942 -37.23 -3.54 1.05
CA PHE A 942 -35.77 -3.37 1.02
C PHE A 942 -35.05 -4.64 1.50
N ARG A 943 -35.58 -5.28 2.56
CA ARG A 943 -35.08 -6.55 3.11
C ARG A 943 -36.23 -7.31 3.77
N ALA A 944 -36.48 -8.55 3.35
CA ALA A 944 -37.61 -9.37 3.78
C ALA A 944 -37.58 -9.68 5.29
N SER A 945 -36.40 -9.68 5.93
CA SER A 945 -36.26 -9.80 7.38
C SER A 945 -37.00 -8.70 8.14
N ASN A 946 -37.20 -7.54 7.53
CA ASN A 946 -37.89 -6.40 8.14
C ASN A 946 -39.42 -6.53 8.07
N ALA A 947 -39.96 -7.50 7.32
CA ALA A 947 -41.39 -7.77 7.23
C ALA A 947 -41.96 -8.55 8.45
N LYS A 948 -41.09 -9.16 9.27
CA LYS A 948 -41.47 -10.17 10.28
C LYS A 948 -42.03 -9.60 11.60
N TRP A 949 -41.95 -8.29 11.86
CA TRP A 949 -42.39 -7.72 13.16
C TRP A 949 -43.81 -7.10 13.11
N ALA A 950 -44.36 -6.81 11.93
CA ALA A 950 -45.59 -6.02 11.82
C ALA A 950 -46.91 -6.82 11.92
N SER A 951 -46.87 -8.16 11.98
CA SER A 951 -48.07 -9.00 11.83
C SER A 951 -48.79 -9.39 13.14
N SER A 952 -48.36 -8.90 14.31
CA SER A 952 -48.87 -9.43 15.60
C SER A 952 -49.93 -8.60 16.35
N CYS A 953 -50.42 -7.47 15.82
CA CYS A 953 -51.48 -6.69 16.47
C CYS A 953 -52.51 -6.14 15.47
N LYS A 954 -53.73 -6.69 15.48
CA LYS A 954 -54.89 -6.25 14.66
C LYS A 954 -55.92 -5.44 15.47
N SER A 955 -55.48 -4.64 16.46
CA SER A 955 -56.38 -3.75 17.21
C SER A 955 -56.02 -2.28 16.96
N SER A 956 -57.01 -1.49 16.56
CA SER A 956 -56.92 -0.05 16.29
C SER A 956 -56.59 0.80 17.53
N PHE A 957 -56.52 0.19 18.72
CA PHE A 957 -56.25 0.89 19.99
C PHE A 957 -54.77 0.89 20.40
N CYS A 958 -53.86 0.40 19.55
CA CYS A 958 -52.45 0.26 19.89
C CYS A 958 -51.54 1.08 18.95
N PHE A 959 -51.77 2.40 18.91
CA PHE A 959 -50.93 3.35 18.17
C PHE A 959 -49.44 3.20 18.51
N TRP A 960 -49.12 3.05 19.80
CA TRP A 960 -47.74 2.87 20.28
C TRP A 960 -47.12 1.51 19.90
N VAL A 961 -47.90 0.44 19.76
CA VAL A 961 -47.40 -0.88 19.32
C VAL A 961 -47.27 -0.96 17.79
N GLN A 962 -48.11 -0.26 17.03
CA GLN A 962 -47.90 -0.05 15.59
C GLN A 962 -46.65 0.80 15.31
N LEU A 963 -46.39 1.84 16.14
CA LEU A 963 -45.17 2.64 16.06
C LEU A 963 -43.93 1.84 16.50
N ALA A 964 -44.04 1.00 17.54
CA ALA A 964 -42.98 0.09 17.97
C ALA A 964 -42.69 -1.02 16.95
N GLY A 965 -43.72 -1.54 16.26
CA GLY A 965 -43.58 -2.53 15.17
C GLY A 965 -42.95 -1.96 13.89
N GLN A 966 -42.81 -0.63 13.79
CA GLN A 966 -42.04 0.06 12.76
C GLN A 966 -40.55 0.16 13.13
N VAL A 967 -40.14 -0.26 14.33
CA VAL A 967 -38.72 -0.32 14.69
C VAL A 967 -38.12 -1.57 14.05
N ASN A 968 -37.21 -1.38 13.09
CA ASN A 968 -36.43 -2.47 12.51
C ASN A 968 -34.93 -2.17 12.63
N ARG A 969 -34.13 -3.23 12.54
CA ARG A 969 -32.68 -3.17 12.71
C ARG A 969 -32.03 -2.21 11.71
N ASP A 970 -32.50 -2.19 10.47
CA ASP A 970 -31.91 -1.36 9.42
C ASP A 970 -32.18 0.14 9.67
N ARG A 971 -33.37 0.50 10.15
CA ARG A 971 -33.74 1.88 10.57
C ARG A 971 -32.91 2.34 11.75
N LEU A 972 -32.79 1.51 12.78
CA LEU A 972 -31.97 1.82 13.96
C LEU A 972 -30.49 1.95 13.59
N LEU A 973 -29.97 1.03 12.78
CA LEU A 973 -28.59 1.05 12.34
C LEU A 973 -28.29 2.28 11.48
N PHE A 974 -29.16 2.58 10.50
CA PHE A 974 -29.00 3.77 9.67
C PHE A 974 -29.01 5.04 10.52
N GLY A 975 -30.02 5.20 11.39
CA GLY A 975 -30.14 6.36 12.28
C GLY A 975 -28.96 6.49 13.26
N ALA A 976 -28.53 5.39 13.87
CA ALA A 976 -27.41 5.40 14.81
C ALA A 976 -26.07 5.72 14.12
N VAL A 977 -25.81 5.17 12.93
CA VAL A 977 -24.57 5.44 12.19
C VAL A 977 -24.54 6.86 11.62
N SER A 978 -25.62 7.32 10.98
CA SER A 978 -25.66 8.66 10.40
C SER A 978 -25.68 9.74 11.48
N GLY A 979 -26.47 9.54 12.54
CA GLY A 979 -26.54 10.42 13.70
C GLY A 979 -25.24 10.41 14.50
N GLY A 980 -24.64 9.24 14.70
CA GLY A 980 -23.36 9.07 15.37
C GLY A 980 -22.22 9.80 14.65
N LEU A 981 -22.14 9.71 13.31
CA LEU A 981 -21.14 10.46 12.55
C LEU A 981 -21.35 11.98 12.67
N PHE A 982 -22.60 12.45 12.50
CA PHE A 982 -22.93 13.87 12.63
C PHE A 982 -22.54 14.40 14.01
N LEU A 983 -22.94 13.70 15.08
CA LEU A 983 -22.64 14.09 16.46
C LEU A 983 -21.15 14.01 16.78
N THR A 984 -20.44 13.00 16.25
CA THR A 984 -18.99 12.87 16.45
C THR A 984 -18.25 14.04 15.80
N LEU A 985 -18.55 14.36 14.54
CA LEU A 985 -17.94 15.50 13.86
C LEU A 985 -18.31 16.84 14.55
N ALA A 986 -19.56 16.98 14.99
CA ALA A 986 -19.98 18.15 15.75
C ALA A 986 -19.21 18.26 17.09
N ALA A 987 -19.02 17.16 17.82
CA ALA A 987 -18.27 17.14 19.08
C ALA A 987 -16.77 17.45 18.86
N VAL A 988 -16.17 16.89 17.81
CA VAL A 988 -14.77 17.17 17.45
C VAL A 988 -14.56 18.64 17.13
N PHE A 989 -15.40 19.24 16.29
CA PHE A 989 -15.25 20.67 15.95
C PHE A 989 -15.68 21.60 17.08
N TYR A 990 -16.62 21.19 17.93
CA TYR A 990 -16.93 21.91 19.15
C TYR A 990 -15.75 21.89 20.14
N TYR A 991 -15.01 20.78 20.23
CA TYR A 991 -13.80 20.73 21.04
C TYR A 991 -12.74 21.73 20.55
N PHE A 992 -12.56 21.87 19.23
CA PHE A 992 -11.57 22.79 18.67
C PHE A 992 -11.99 24.27 18.66
N TYR A 993 -13.27 24.56 18.40
CA TYR A 993 -13.74 25.93 18.12
C TYR A 993 -14.87 26.41 19.04
N GLY A 994 -15.27 25.60 20.02
CA GLY A 994 -16.29 25.93 21.00
C GLY A 994 -17.67 26.24 20.39
N PHE A 995 -18.41 27.11 21.09
CA PHE A 995 -19.76 27.52 20.70
C PHE A 995 -19.80 28.30 19.37
N GLN A 996 -18.71 28.98 19.01
CA GLN A 996 -18.65 29.74 17.76
C GLN A 996 -18.89 28.84 16.54
N PHE A 997 -18.32 27.62 16.51
CA PHE A 997 -18.61 26.64 15.47
C PHE A 997 -20.11 26.27 15.42
N LEU A 998 -20.69 25.92 16.57
CA LEU A 998 -22.07 25.45 16.65
C LEU A 998 -23.06 26.55 16.21
N TYR A 999 -22.78 27.78 16.65
CA TYR A 999 -23.55 28.95 16.26
C TYR A 999 -23.43 29.21 14.77
N GLU A 1000 -22.22 29.42 14.25
CA GLU A 1000 -22.01 29.89 12.87
C GLU A 1000 -22.37 28.83 11.82
N THR A 1001 -22.19 27.55 12.11
CA THR A 1001 -22.44 26.45 11.16
C THR A 1001 -23.90 25.98 11.17
N TYR A 1002 -24.58 26.00 12.33
CA TYR A 1002 -25.92 25.41 12.46
C TYR A 1002 -26.96 26.39 12.99
N LEU A 1003 -26.77 26.96 14.19
CA LEU A 1003 -27.81 27.73 14.86
C LEU A 1003 -28.12 29.05 14.15
N TYR A 1004 -27.11 29.67 13.54
CA TYR A 1004 -27.24 30.91 12.77
C TYR A 1004 -28.31 30.79 11.68
N HIS A 1005 -28.42 29.62 11.03
CA HIS A 1005 -29.43 29.40 9.99
C HIS A 1005 -30.87 29.32 10.50
N LEU A 1006 -31.09 29.03 11.78
CA LEU A 1006 -32.42 29.03 12.40
C LEU A 1006 -32.89 30.44 12.76
N THR A 1007 -31.95 31.31 13.15
CA THR A 1007 -32.21 32.70 13.54
C THR A 1007 -32.02 33.69 12.41
N ARG A 1008 -31.45 33.28 11.28
CA ARG A 1008 -31.14 34.16 10.14
C ARG A 1008 -32.41 34.81 9.60
N THR A 1009 -32.41 36.14 9.60
CA THR A 1009 -33.37 36.99 8.90
C THR A 1009 -32.60 37.76 7.83
N ASP A 1010 -32.71 37.33 6.57
CA ASP A 1010 -32.11 38.07 5.46
C ASP A 1010 -33.03 39.23 5.09
N ASN A 1011 -32.57 40.45 5.37
CA ASN A 1011 -33.29 41.67 5.04
C ASN A 1011 -33.01 42.12 3.60
N ARG A 1012 -32.05 41.53 2.90
CA ARG A 1012 -31.85 41.81 1.48
C ARG A 1012 -32.88 41.08 0.64
N HIS A 1013 -33.10 41.62 -0.56
CA HIS A 1013 -34.04 41.06 -1.51
C HIS A 1013 -33.64 39.63 -1.90
N ASN A 1014 -34.62 38.72 -1.94
CA ASN A 1014 -34.41 37.32 -2.32
C ASN A 1014 -35.69 36.75 -2.98
N PHE A 1015 -35.64 35.52 -3.50
CA PHE A 1015 -36.77 34.95 -4.26
C PHE A 1015 -37.97 34.57 -3.40
N SER A 1016 -37.84 34.53 -2.07
CA SER A 1016 -38.91 34.06 -1.19
C SER A 1016 -40.02 35.09 -1.05
N VAL A 1017 -41.26 34.60 -0.94
CA VAL A 1017 -42.45 35.43 -0.72
C VAL A 1017 -42.39 36.25 0.58
N TYR A 1018 -41.53 35.83 1.51
CA TYR A 1018 -41.37 36.44 2.83
C TYR A 1018 -40.37 37.60 2.84
N PHE A 1019 -39.55 37.80 1.79
CA PHE A 1019 -38.45 38.76 1.85
C PHE A 1019 -38.94 40.19 2.13
N TYR A 1020 -40.06 40.60 1.53
CA TYR A 1020 -40.53 41.98 1.63
C TYR A 1020 -41.08 42.28 3.03
N ASP A 1021 -41.81 41.33 3.62
CA ASP A 1021 -42.27 41.45 5.01
C ASP A 1021 -41.08 41.47 5.99
N LEU A 1022 -40.09 40.60 5.79
CA LEU A 1022 -38.87 40.57 6.60
C LEU A 1022 -38.06 41.87 6.48
N TYR A 1023 -38.01 42.46 5.28
CA TYR A 1023 -37.37 43.75 5.04
C TYR A 1023 -38.08 44.88 5.79
N LEU A 1024 -39.42 44.97 5.68
CA LEU A 1024 -40.20 46.01 6.35
C LEU A 1024 -40.17 45.88 7.88
N ARG A 1025 -40.05 44.65 8.40
CA ARG A 1025 -40.01 44.35 9.83
C ARG A 1025 -38.59 44.31 10.40
N TYR A 1026 -37.58 44.68 9.62
CA TYR A 1026 -36.20 44.70 10.09
C TYR A 1026 -36.07 45.57 11.36
N ASN A 1027 -35.50 45.01 12.44
CA ASN A 1027 -35.43 45.60 13.80
C ASN A 1027 -36.75 45.73 14.59
N THR A 1028 -37.87 45.15 14.12
CA THR A 1028 -39.09 45.04 14.94
C THR A 1028 -39.21 43.61 15.51
N PRO A 1029 -39.59 43.44 16.79
CA PRO A 1029 -39.78 42.12 17.37
C PRO A 1029 -40.93 41.40 16.65
N SER A 1030 -40.59 40.47 15.76
CA SER A 1030 -41.57 39.69 15.02
C SER A 1030 -42.34 38.78 15.98
N GLY A 1031 -43.66 38.94 16.05
CA GLY A 1031 -44.52 38.03 16.81
C GLY A 1031 -44.38 36.58 16.31
N PHE A 1032 -44.27 35.64 17.25
CA PHE A 1032 -44.12 34.19 17.04
C PHE A 1032 -45.07 33.59 15.96
N GLY A 1033 -46.24 34.19 15.75
CA GLY A 1033 -47.27 33.71 14.81
C GLY A 1033 -46.90 33.73 13.33
N VAL A 1034 -46.14 34.72 12.84
CA VAL A 1034 -45.77 34.80 11.40
C VAL A 1034 -44.71 33.75 11.04
N GLY A 1035 -43.78 33.47 11.96
CA GLY A 1035 -42.82 32.39 11.82
C GLY A 1035 -43.47 31.00 11.78
N LEU A 1036 -44.54 30.80 12.57
CA LEU A 1036 -45.31 29.56 12.61
C LEU A 1036 -46.15 29.35 11.33
N LEU A 1037 -46.77 30.41 10.82
CA LEU A 1037 -47.55 30.39 9.57
C LEU A 1037 -46.69 30.06 8.34
N ALA A 1038 -45.42 30.45 8.32
CA ALA A 1038 -44.48 30.08 7.25
C ALA A 1038 -43.94 28.65 7.38
N PHE A 1039 -43.74 28.16 8.61
CA PHE A 1039 -43.14 26.86 8.88
C PHE A 1039 -44.13 25.69 8.77
N LEU A 1040 -45.38 25.88 9.19
CA LEU A 1040 -46.38 24.80 9.25
C LEU A 1040 -46.69 24.18 7.87
N PRO A 1041 -46.94 24.95 6.79
CA PRO A 1041 -47.20 24.38 5.46
C PRO A 1041 -45.99 23.61 4.92
N GLN A 1042 -44.78 24.12 5.16
CA GLN A 1042 -43.54 23.46 4.77
C GLN A 1042 -43.38 22.12 5.51
N PHE A 1043 -43.46 22.13 6.85
CA PHE A 1043 -43.31 20.93 7.68
C PHE A 1043 -44.36 19.87 7.36
N ALA A 1044 -45.64 20.27 7.26
CA ALA A 1044 -46.73 19.36 6.92
C ALA A 1044 -46.50 18.72 5.54
N SER A 1045 -46.05 19.49 4.56
CA SER A 1045 -45.74 18.98 3.21
C SER A 1045 -44.55 18.02 3.22
N LEU A 1046 -43.49 18.31 3.98
CA LEU A 1046 -42.33 17.42 4.11
C LEU A 1046 -42.72 16.06 4.72
N VAL A 1047 -43.53 16.07 5.77
CA VAL A 1047 -44.05 14.84 6.39
C VAL A 1047 -44.95 14.08 5.42
N ALA A 1048 -45.90 14.77 4.78
CA ALA A 1048 -46.82 14.16 3.83
C ALA A 1048 -46.10 13.50 2.65
N ILE A 1049 -45.11 14.19 2.05
CA ILE A 1049 -44.32 13.64 0.94
C ILE A 1049 -43.49 12.44 1.40
N SER A 1050 -42.87 12.51 2.58
CA SER A 1050 -42.04 11.41 3.10
C SER A 1050 -42.83 10.11 3.26
N PHE A 1051 -44.07 10.18 3.76
CA PHE A 1051 -44.92 8.99 3.88
C PHE A 1051 -45.53 8.55 2.54
N THR A 1052 -45.92 9.50 1.68
CA THR A 1052 -46.59 9.20 0.40
C THR A 1052 -45.62 8.62 -0.63
N TYR A 1053 -44.44 9.22 -0.76
CA TYR A 1053 -43.46 8.89 -1.80
C TYR A 1053 -42.20 8.21 -1.26
N GLY A 1054 -42.03 8.01 0.05
CA GLY A 1054 -40.79 7.44 0.62
C GLY A 1054 -40.38 6.07 0.06
N ARG A 1055 -41.30 5.32 -0.57
CA ARG A 1055 -40.98 4.08 -1.31
C ARG A 1055 -40.32 4.33 -2.67
N ASP A 1056 -40.64 5.46 -3.31
CA ASP A 1056 -39.99 6.00 -4.50
C ASP A 1056 -38.97 7.06 -4.08
N LEU A 1057 -37.89 6.59 -3.44
CA LEU A 1057 -36.94 7.46 -2.74
C LEU A 1057 -36.36 8.58 -3.62
N PRO A 1058 -35.93 8.38 -4.88
CA PRO A 1058 -35.43 9.47 -5.73
C PRO A 1058 -36.45 10.59 -5.95
N PHE A 1059 -37.72 10.24 -6.15
CA PHE A 1059 -38.80 11.23 -6.32
C PHE A 1059 -39.14 11.94 -5.01
N ALA A 1060 -39.15 11.20 -3.89
CA ALA A 1060 -39.34 11.80 -2.57
C ALA A 1060 -38.26 12.85 -2.26
N LEU A 1061 -36.98 12.52 -2.48
CA LEU A 1061 -35.88 13.46 -2.25
C LEU A 1061 -36.02 14.75 -3.09
N PHE A 1062 -36.41 14.63 -4.35
CA PHE A 1062 -36.73 15.78 -5.21
C PHE A 1062 -37.85 16.64 -4.65
N ALA A 1063 -39.01 16.03 -4.38
CA ALA A 1063 -40.20 16.76 -3.94
C ALA A 1063 -39.97 17.42 -2.57
N LEU A 1064 -39.29 16.73 -1.64
CA LEU A 1064 -38.88 17.30 -0.35
C LEU A 1064 -37.99 18.52 -0.53
N THR A 1065 -37.00 18.44 -1.43
CA THR A 1065 -36.09 19.56 -1.71
C THR A 1065 -36.83 20.74 -2.33
N MET A 1066 -37.72 20.48 -3.30
CA MET A 1066 -38.46 21.53 -3.98
C MET A 1066 -39.43 22.24 -3.02
N VAL A 1067 -40.14 21.48 -2.17
CA VAL A 1067 -40.97 22.06 -1.08
C VAL A 1067 -40.12 22.86 -0.10
N PHE A 1068 -38.96 22.33 0.29
CA PHE A 1068 -38.06 23.04 1.18
C PHE A 1068 -37.66 24.40 0.59
N VAL A 1069 -37.30 24.46 -0.70
CA VAL A 1069 -36.90 25.71 -1.37
C VAL A 1069 -38.09 26.66 -1.56
N ILE A 1070 -39.24 26.19 -2.06
CA ILE A 1070 -40.43 27.00 -2.34
C ILE A 1070 -40.93 27.74 -1.09
N PHE A 1071 -40.98 27.04 0.05
CA PHE A 1071 -41.53 27.58 1.30
C PHE A 1071 -40.46 28.12 2.25
N ASN A 1072 -39.19 28.20 1.82
CA ASN A 1072 -38.14 28.74 2.67
C ASN A 1072 -38.33 30.25 2.89
N LYS A 1073 -37.90 30.75 4.06
CA LYS A 1073 -37.88 32.18 4.37
C LYS A 1073 -36.84 32.93 3.54
N VAL A 1074 -35.75 32.26 3.18
CA VAL A 1074 -34.68 32.79 2.33
C VAL A 1074 -34.51 31.87 1.13
N CYS A 1075 -34.55 32.40 -0.08
CA CYS A 1075 -34.36 31.62 -1.30
C CYS A 1075 -33.39 32.33 -2.25
N THR A 1076 -32.27 31.68 -2.56
CA THR A 1076 -31.26 32.15 -3.52
C THR A 1076 -31.16 31.18 -4.69
N ALA A 1077 -30.62 31.65 -5.83
CA ALA A 1077 -30.50 30.84 -7.04
C ALA A 1077 -29.62 29.58 -6.86
N GLN A 1078 -28.71 29.57 -5.88
CA GLN A 1078 -27.88 28.40 -5.54
C GLN A 1078 -28.74 27.18 -5.16
N TYR A 1079 -29.92 27.41 -4.56
CA TYR A 1079 -30.80 26.34 -4.07
C TYR A 1079 -31.44 25.53 -5.20
N PHE A 1080 -31.51 26.11 -6.40
CA PHE A 1080 -32.10 25.45 -7.56
C PHE A 1080 -31.29 24.23 -7.98
N LEU A 1081 -29.99 24.23 -7.68
CA LEU A 1081 -29.11 23.09 -7.89
C LEU A 1081 -29.59 21.84 -7.14
N TRP A 1082 -30.13 22.00 -5.94
CA TRP A 1082 -30.45 20.88 -5.05
C TRP A 1082 -31.58 20.00 -5.60
N TYR A 1083 -32.66 20.60 -6.12
CA TYR A 1083 -33.75 19.81 -6.71
C TYR A 1083 -33.49 19.44 -8.18
N THR A 1084 -32.79 20.28 -8.95
CA THR A 1084 -32.47 19.96 -10.36
C THR A 1084 -31.56 18.74 -10.50
N ALA A 1085 -30.73 18.45 -9.48
CA ALA A 1085 -29.89 17.25 -9.41
C ALA A 1085 -30.67 15.93 -9.54
N PHE A 1086 -31.95 15.90 -9.15
CA PHE A 1086 -32.78 14.70 -9.21
C PHE A 1086 -33.57 14.55 -10.51
N LEU A 1087 -33.66 15.60 -11.34
CA LEU A 1087 -34.41 15.55 -12.61
C LEU A 1087 -34.00 14.40 -13.54
N PRO A 1088 -32.69 14.07 -13.70
CA PRO A 1088 -32.26 12.91 -14.49
C PRO A 1088 -32.88 11.58 -14.02
N LEU A 1089 -33.20 11.45 -12.72
CA LEU A 1089 -33.78 10.25 -12.13
C LEU A 1089 -35.30 10.18 -12.26
N ILE A 1090 -35.95 11.33 -12.49
CA ILE A 1090 -37.43 11.46 -12.51
C ILE A 1090 -37.96 11.45 -13.94
N PHE A 1091 -37.24 12.03 -14.89
CA PHE A 1091 -37.66 12.07 -16.30
C PHE A 1091 -37.96 10.70 -16.92
N PRO A 1092 -37.28 9.58 -16.58
CA PRO A 1092 -37.67 8.26 -17.06
C PRO A 1092 -39.05 7.79 -16.57
N LEU A 1093 -39.58 8.36 -15.47
CA LEU A 1093 -40.79 7.94 -14.78
C LEU A 1093 -41.99 8.87 -14.98
N THR A 1094 -41.78 10.04 -15.60
CA THR A 1094 -42.86 11.00 -15.85
C THR A 1094 -43.70 10.60 -17.07
N ARG A 1095 -45.02 10.80 -16.98
CA ARG A 1095 -45.95 10.70 -18.11
C ARG A 1095 -46.06 12.01 -18.90
N LEU A 1096 -45.34 13.06 -18.48
CA LEU A 1096 -45.33 14.34 -19.16
C LEU A 1096 -44.70 14.21 -20.55
N ARG A 1097 -45.48 14.56 -21.59
CA ARG A 1097 -44.92 14.80 -22.93
C ARG A 1097 -44.14 16.11 -22.91
N LEU A 1098 -42.81 16.01 -22.85
CA LEU A 1098 -41.88 17.13 -22.73
C LEU A 1098 -41.94 18.16 -23.87
N GLN A 1099 -42.63 17.87 -24.99
CA GLN A 1099 -42.57 18.70 -26.20
C GLN A 1099 -43.15 20.12 -26.01
N TRP A 1100 -44.43 20.27 -25.67
CA TRP A 1100 -45.05 21.60 -25.51
C TRP A 1100 -45.31 21.95 -24.04
N LYS A 1101 -45.85 21.01 -23.26
CA LYS A 1101 -46.11 21.24 -21.83
C LYS A 1101 -44.81 21.35 -21.03
N GLY A 1102 -43.83 20.49 -21.31
CA GLY A 1102 -42.51 20.58 -20.67
C GLY A 1102 -41.78 21.88 -21.02
N LEU A 1103 -41.76 22.25 -22.31
CA LEU A 1103 -41.19 23.52 -22.75
C LEU A 1103 -41.88 24.73 -22.11
N ALA A 1104 -43.22 24.72 -22.02
CA ALA A 1104 -43.97 25.78 -21.35
C ALA A 1104 -43.62 25.88 -19.86
N MET A 1105 -43.41 24.75 -19.17
CA MET A 1105 -42.97 24.75 -17.76
C MET A 1105 -41.56 25.30 -17.59
N ILE A 1106 -40.62 24.92 -18.47
CA ILE A 1106 -39.25 25.47 -18.46
C ILE A 1106 -39.27 26.97 -18.76
N ALA A 1107 -40.06 27.40 -19.75
CA ALA A 1107 -40.21 28.81 -20.10
C ALA A 1107 -40.88 29.60 -18.98
N ALA A 1108 -41.87 29.04 -18.29
CA ALA A 1108 -42.51 29.68 -17.14
C ALA A 1108 -41.53 29.80 -15.95
N TRP A 1109 -40.78 28.73 -15.66
CA TRP A 1109 -39.76 28.71 -14.62
C TRP A 1109 -38.68 29.78 -14.89
N LEU A 1110 -38.02 29.71 -16.04
CA LEU A 1110 -36.98 30.66 -16.45
C LEU A 1110 -37.54 32.09 -16.57
N GLY A 1111 -38.73 32.25 -17.14
CA GLY A 1111 -39.38 33.54 -17.30
C GLY A 1111 -39.70 34.21 -15.97
N SER A 1112 -40.15 33.46 -14.98
CA SER A 1112 -40.39 33.98 -13.63
C SER A 1112 -39.10 34.43 -12.94
N GLU A 1113 -37.99 33.72 -13.15
CA GLU A 1113 -36.66 34.10 -12.64
C GLU A 1113 -36.10 35.34 -13.33
N LEU A 1114 -36.15 35.40 -14.66
CA LEU A 1114 -35.70 36.56 -15.43
C LEU A 1114 -36.52 37.81 -15.10
N HIS A 1115 -37.83 37.65 -14.88
CA HIS A 1115 -38.69 38.73 -14.41
C HIS A 1115 -38.26 39.23 -13.03
N TRP A 1116 -37.95 38.34 -12.09
CA TRP A 1116 -37.42 38.72 -10.78
C TRP A 1116 -36.04 39.40 -10.90
N LEU A 1117 -35.12 38.83 -11.69
CA LEU A 1117 -33.77 39.37 -11.90
C LEU A 1117 -33.78 40.75 -12.55
N TYR A 1118 -34.72 41.02 -13.46
CA TYR A 1118 -34.90 42.35 -14.06
C TYR A 1118 -35.16 43.41 -12.99
N TRP A 1119 -36.08 43.15 -12.06
CA TRP A 1119 -36.35 44.08 -10.96
C TRP A 1119 -35.18 44.14 -9.97
N ALA A 1120 -34.57 43.00 -9.64
CA ALA A 1120 -33.42 42.94 -8.73
C ALA A 1120 -32.21 43.73 -9.26
N TYR A 1121 -31.95 43.68 -10.57
CA TYR A 1121 -30.91 44.48 -11.23
C TYR A 1121 -31.16 45.98 -11.08
N ASN A 1122 -32.40 46.42 -11.32
CA ASN A 1122 -32.77 47.83 -11.14
C ASN A 1122 -32.64 48.26 -9.67
N LEU A 1123 -32.95 47.37 -8.73
CA LEU A 1123 -32.79 47.62 -7.31
C LEU A 1123 -31.32 47.75 -6.90
N GLU A 1124 -30.51 46.71 -7.14
CA GLU A 1124 -29.16 46.59 -6.58
C GLU A 1124 -28.12 47.36 -7.40
N MET A 1125 -28.24 47.36 -8.74
CA MET A 1125 -27.21 47.94 -9.63
C MET A 1125 -27.56 49.36 -10.08
N GLN A 1126 -28.83 49.68 -10.28
CA GLN A 1126 -29.27 51.02 -10.71
C GLN A 1126 -29.77 51.89 -9.55
N GLY A 1127 -29.93 51.33 -8.35
CA GLY A 1127 -30.39 52.05 -7.15
C GLY A 1127 -31.85 52.52 -7.21
N VAL A 1128 -32.66 51.94 -8.10
CA VAL A 1128 -34.07 52.32 -8.28
C VAL A 1128 -34.93 51.54 -7.29
N ASN A 1129 -35.77 52.24 -6.51
CA ASN A 1129 -36.68 51.59 -5.56
C ASN A 1129 -37.75 50.75 -6.29
N THR A 1130 -37.49 49.44 -6.38
CA THR A 1130 -38.35 48.46 -7.06
C THR A 1130 -38.79 47.32 -6.12
N PHE A 1131 -38.74 47.52 -4.80
CA PHE A 1131 -39.06 46.49 -3.80
C PHE A 1131 -40.44 45.84 -3.98
N PHE A 1132 -41.48 46.63 -4.29
CA PHE A 1132 -42.83 46.11 -4.47
C PHE A 1132 -43.02 45.30 -5.78
N PRO A 1133 -42.61 45.80 -6.97
CA PRO A 1133 -42.56 44.98 -8.18
C PRO A 1133 -41.73 43.69 -8.02
N LEU A 1134 -40.61 43.78 -7.31
CA LEU A 1134 -39.75 42.63 -7.01
C LEU A 1134 -40.45 41.59 -6.12
N TRP A 1135 -41.25 42.03 -5.15
CA TRP A 1135 -42.09 41.16 -4.34
C TRP A 1135 -43.20 40.48 -5.15
N LEU A 1136 -43.88 41.21 -6.04
CA LEU A 1136 -44.84 40.62 -6.97
C LEU A 1136 -44.19 39.58 -7.89
N ALA A 1137 -42.96 39.83 -8.36
CA ALA A 1137 -42.20 38.85 -9.12
C ALA A 1137 -41.86 37.60 -8.28
N GLY A 1138 -41.58 37.76 -6.97
CA GLY A 1138 -41.40 36.66 -6.03
C GLY A 1138 -42.67 35.82 -5.81
N LEU A 1139 -43.84 36.45 -5.72
CA LEU A 1139 -45.13 35.75 -5.67
C LEU A 1139 -45.42 34.96 -6.95
N LEU A 1140 -45.08 35.53 -8.11
CA LEU A 1140 -45.19 34.83 -9.39
C LEU A 1140 -44.24 33.63 -9.44
N PHE A 1141 -42.98 33.81 -9.06
CA PHE A 1141 -41.99 32.73 -8.97
C PHE A 1141 -42.46 31.59 -8.05
N PHE A 1142 -43.00 31.93 -6.87
CA PHE A 1142 -43.60 30.97 -5.95
C PHE A 1142 -44.76 30.19 -6.60
N SER A 1143 -45.71 30.91 -7.20
CA SER A 1143 -46.89 30.30 -7.84
C SER A 1143 -46.51 29.38 -9.00
N VAL A 1144 -45.53 29.78 -9.81
CA VAL A 1144 -44.99 28.98 -10.91
C VAL A 1144 -44.33 27.71 -10.38
N ASN A 1145 -43.48 27.79 -9.35
CA ASN A 1145 -42.81 26.61 -8.79
C ASN A 1145 -43.79 25.64 -8.10
N VAL A 1146 -44.82 26.14 -7.40
CA VAL A 1146 -45.90 25.31 -6.85
C VAL A 1146 -46.65 24.61 -7.98
N GLY A 1147 -47.02 25.34 -9.05
CA GLY A 1147 -47.68 24.78 -10.21
C GLY A 1147 -46.84 23.71 -10.91
N ILE A 1148 -45.52 23.93 -11.04
CA ILE A 1148 -44.58 22.96 -11.59
C ILE A 1148 -44.53 21.71 -10.74
N LEU A 1149 -44.33 21.85 -9.43
CA LEU A 1149 -44.27 20.71 -8.50
C LEU A 1149 -45.57 19.90 -8.54
N ALA A 1150 -46.73 20.56 -8.46
CA ALA A 1150 -48.03 19.91 -8.53
C ALA A 1150 -48.23 19.17 -9.86
N THR A 1151 -47.84 19.77 -10.98
CA THR A 1151 -47.92 19.15 -12.31
C THR A 1151 -46.99 17.93 -12.42
N VAL A 1152 -45.77 18.03 -11.91
CA VAL A 1152 -44.81 16.92 -11.88
C VAL A 1152 -45.35 15.78 -11.02
N MET A 1153 -45.89 16.07 -9.83
CA MET A 1153 -46.50 15.08 -8.94
C MET A 1153 -47.70 14.39 -9.59
N TRP A 1154 -48.60 15.16 -10.23
CA TRP A 1154 -49.78 14.62 -10.90
C TRP A 1154 -49.43 13.64 -12.03
N HIS A 1155 -48.34 13.90 -12.75
CA HIS A 1155 -47.92 13.10 -13.89
C HIS A 1155 -46.80 12.10 -13.58
N HIS A 1156 -46.34 12.00 -12.33
CA HIS A 1156 -45.32 11.05 -11.92
C HIS A 1156 -45.91 9.65 -11.79
N SER A 1157 -45.24 8.64 -12.35
CA SER A 1157 -45.61 7.24 -12.12
C SER A 1157 -44.87 6.73 -10.89
N SER A 1158 -45.47 6.86 -9.71
CA SER A 1158 -44.89 6.38 -8.46
C SER A 1158 -44.59 4.87 -8.53
N THR A 1159 -43.31 4.51 -8.40
CA THR A 1159 -42.87 3.11 -8.40
C THR A 1159 -41.91 2.88 -7.23
N PRO A 1160 -42.06 1.80 -6.44
CA PRO A 1160 -41.11 1.52 -5.38
C PRO A 1160 -39.73 1.21 -5.97
N LEU A 1161 -38.67 1.68 -5.31
CA LEU A 1161 -37.29 1.44 -5.80
C LEU A 1161 -36.90 -0.04 -5.67
N PHE A 1162 -37.44 -0.74 -4.67
CA PHE A 1162 -37.24 -2.17 -4.42
C PHE A 1162 -38.56 -2.93 -4.41
N HIS A 1163 -38.52 -4.16 -4.90
CA HIS A 1163 -39.59 -5.15 -4.76
C HIS A 1163 -38.96 -6.51 -4.45
N ASN A 1164 -39.38 -7.17 -3.37
CA ASN A 1164 -38.80 -8.44 -2.90
C ASN A 1164 -37.26 -8.41 -2.83
N GLU A 1165 -36.70 -7.36 -2.21
CA GLU A 1165 -35.26 -7.12 -2.07
C GLU A 1165 -34.46 -6.89 -3.37
N SER A 1166 -35.11 -6.88 -4.54
CA SER A 1166 -34.48 -6.61 -5.84
C SER A 1166 -34.77 -5.19 -6.32
N ILE A 1167 -33.82 -4.55 -7.00
CA ILE A 1167 -34.01 -3.20 -7.57
C ILE A 1167 -34.99 -3.29 -8.74
N LEU A 1168 -36.07 -2.51 -8.68
CA LEU A 1168 -37.05 -2.44 -9.76
C LEU A 1168 -36.43 -1.77 -11.00
N GLN A 1169 -36.39 -2.52 -12.10
CA GLN A 1169 -35.85 -2.06 -13.38
C GLN A 1169 -36.82 -1.10 -14.08
N LEU A 1170 -36.29 -0.05 -14.70
CA LEU A 1170 -37.02 0.91 -15.51
C LEU A 1170 -37.28 0.29 -16.90
N VAL A 1171 -38.54 0.03 -17.22
CA VAL A 1171 -38.94 -0.42 -18.56
C VAL A 1171 -38.98 0.80 -19.50
N PRO A 1172 -38.25 0.78 -20.64
CA PRO A 1172 -38.28 1.86 -21.64
C PRO A 1172 -39.71 2.09 -22.16
N ASN A 1173 -40.06 3.36 -22.36
CA ASN A 1173 -41.43 3.85 -22.64
C ASN A 1173 -42.13 3.27 -23.88
N ASP A 1174 -41.44 2.51 -24.75
CA ASP A 1174 -42.04 1.98 -25.98
C ASP A 1174 -42.87 0.70 -25.79
N ASN A 1175 -42.83 0.05 -24.62
CA ASN A 1175 -43.50 -1.24 -24.38
C ASN A 1175 -44.48 -1.29 -23.20
N ARG A 1176 -44.95 -0.15 -22.66
CA ARG A 1176 -46.05 -0.21 -21.68
C ARG A 1176 -47.35 -0.53 -22.40
N PRO A 1177 -48.03 -1.66 -22.12
CA PRO A 1177 -49.40 -1.82 -22.56
C PRO A 1177 -50.21 -0.66 -21.96
N LYS A 1178 -51.07 -0.03 -22.78
CA LYS A 1178 -52.07 0.92 -22.29
C LYS A 1178 -53.01 0.18 -21.34
N GLN A 1179 -52.67 0.11 -20.05
CA GLN A 1179 -53.64 -0.25 -19.02
C GLN A 1179 -54.43 1.02 -18.71
N GLN A 1180 -55.73 0.92 -19.01
CA GLN A 1180 -56.78 1.89 -18.71
C GLN A 1180 -56.96 2.07 -17.20
#